data_AF-A0AAV5ZG97-F1
#
_entry.id   AF-A0AAV5ZG97-F1
#
_cell.length_a   1.000
_cell.length_b   1.000
_cell.length_c   1.000
_cell.angle_alpha   90.00
_cell.angle_beta   90.00
_cell.angle_gamma   90.00
#
_symmetry.space_group_name_H-M   'P 1'
#
loop_
_entity.id
_entity.type
_entity.pdbx_description
1 polymer ?
#
loop_
_entity_poly.entity_id
_entity_poly.type
_entity_poly.pdbx_seq_one_letter_code
_entity_poly.pdbx_strand_id
1 'polypeptide(L)'
;MRSRAETPLQPALLDSEAAFYAQYAWALDAFPTVEQVTRHLRGEIGRRVDEGWQQAEVTTNVVLLACALADTVDDYRLGAAYDFSQLTSVLPLAGLGVRAAGALLGARRTLRAVRHRGLHAWRRRWDAALDGFLVSVLAAPDTAGHAHAAAALRAALPERLPADLASRRPRIPAAFRTQDLTHLDIVTLGEAFAAAFPDRARPVVVVGLRTAGSYFAPVLRAWLRVAGYAAVESVTIRPKKGLAPWESRALRRHAGDGVAVLVDEPVNTGATVGRAVATLRGAGFAADRIAALLPVHPTRREWAGALDALPLTRARVITLPPERWLKQRRLEPAVVEPTLAEYFRGHKYASVRVMDSEAADRFNAELARDSDEKFHTRLKRVYEVQLTTDVGTGETRYVLAKSVGWGWLGYHAFLAADRLAPFVPPLLGLRDGILYTEWLPQDPQTPWPPREEIIDTAAAYVAARVRALPVASRPSAELAVGAGPKGLELLAGVLSRAWGWKPASALKRARTQRALTRLAVPSPTHVDGKMRRSEWIVGPTALLKTDFEHHGQGKTELNVDDPAYDLAETILHFGLSAAEEHRLLTGYAERAHDRGLDERLFFAKLLAGTWAMRGALDNLADARLLARHPRFNRDYVQAALFLTVHTARRCGRLCGRPDTLGWTSPLVVLDIDGVLDKQIFGFPSTTAAGVRALSLLHGHAVAMAVNTARTLSEVKEYCAAYGFVGGVAEYGAAVWDAVSDRERVLVGPEALAQLGDVRDALARIPGVFLNDDYRYSLRAYVYEHGTTVPVPTTTMRSVLTTLGADRLTFHQTFVDTAVVARETDKGRGLRALLELAGHAPDDTIAVGDSEADLPMFLAAGRSFAPGHIGCRSAARLLGCRIMPGAFQRGLLAAARAVVHADDRLCVRCQGIEARQYDDLFWTLLETADATSLSRLLRAGLDPLAVQAFAR
;
A
#
# COMPACT_ATOMS: atom_id res chain seq x y z
N MET A 1 26.17 -25.11 -31.55
CA MET A 1 26.57 -25.33 -30.14
C MET A 1 26.17 -24.08 -29.36
N ARG A 2 25.08 -24.15 -28.59
CA ARG A 2 24.69 -23.09 -27.67
C ARG A 2 25.75 -23.00 -26.56
N SER A 3 26.22 -21.80 -26.25
CA SER A 3 27.18 -21.53 -25.18
C SER A 3 26.62 -22.04 -23.84
N ARG A 4 27.47 -22.62 -22.97
CA ARG A 4 27.11 -23.10 -21.61
C ARG A 4 26.48 -22.02 -20.70
N ALA A 5 26.45 -20.76 -21.14
CA ALA A 5 25.88 -19.62 -20.42
C ALA A 5 24.33 -19.59 -20.34
N GLU A 6 23.59 -20.53 -20.95
CA GLU A 6 22.10 -20.52 -20.90
C GLU A 6 21.49 -21.26 -19.70
N THR A 7 22.24 -22.13 -19.01
CA THR A 7 21.71 -22.84 -17.82
C THR A 7 21.91 -21.98 -16.57
N PRO A 8 20.89 -21.77 -15.72
CA PRO A 8 21.04 -21.05 -14.46
C PRO A 8 22.00 -21.80 -13.53
N LEU A 9 22.70 -21.06 -12.68
CA LEU A 9 23.55 -21.67 -11.66
C LEU A 9 22.72 -22.57 -10.75
N GLN A 10 23.25 -23.77 -10.49
CA GLN A 10 22.68 -24.62 -9.46
C GLN A 10 22.92 -23.98 -8.10
N PRO A 11 21.95 -24.02 -7.16
CA PRO A 11 22.14 -23.45 -5.83
C PRO A 11 23.35 -24.08 -5.14
N ALA A 12 24.38 -23.27 -4.87
CA ALA A 12 25.56 -23.66 -4.11
C ALA A 12 25.98 -22.49 -3.20
N LEU A 13 25.38 -22.44 -2.01
CA LEU A 13 25.69 -21.44 -0.99
C LEU A 13 26.95 -21.85 -0.22
N LEU A 14 27.68 -20.86 0.30
CA LEU A 14 28.76 -21.12 1.24
C LEU A 14 28.17 -21.67 2.54
N ASP A 15 28.68 -22.83 3.00
CA ASP A 15 28.19 -23.49 4.22
C ASP A 15 28.21 -22.56 5.44
N SER A 16 29.28 -21.76 5.58
CA SER A 16 29.42 -20.81 6.69
C SER A 16 28.37 -19.70 6.66
N GLU A 17 27.96 -19.26 5.47
CA GLU A 17 26.95 -18.21 5.28
C GLU A 17 25.53 -18.76 5.49
N ALA A 18 25.22 -19.92 4.90
CA ALA A 18 23.95 -20.60 5.07
C ALA A 18 23.70 -20.99 6.55
N ALA A 19 24.70 -21.57 7.22
CA ALA A 19 24.61 -21.94 8.63
C ALA A 19 24.47 -20.72 9.56
N PHE A 20 25.09 -19.58 9.22
CA PHE A 20 24.94 -18.35 9.98
C PHE A 20 23.51 -17.81 9.87
N TYR A 21 23.01 -17.57 8.64
CA TYR A 21 21.71 -16.95 8.44
C TYR A 21 20.53 -17.85 8.84
N ALA A 22 20.65 -19.17 8.76
CA ALA A 22 19.63 -20.11 9.22
C ALA A 22 19.27 -19.91 10.71
N GLN A 23 20.21 -19.44 11.54
CA GLN A 23 19.99 -19.14 12.96
C GLN A 23 19.12 -17.90 13.20
N TYR A 24 18.84 -17.13 12.14
CA TYR A 24 18.04 -15.91 12.18
C TYR A 24 16.66 -16.09 11.52
N ALA A 25 16.10 -17.29 11.51
CA ALA A 25 14.75 -17.54 10.98
C ALA A 25 13.68 -16.58 11.54
N TRP A 26 13.88 -16.06 12.76
CA TRP A 26 13.02 -15.06 13.39
C TRP A 26 13.00 -13.70 12.66
N ALA A 27 14.01 -13.39 11.85
CA ALA A 27 14.11 -12.15 11.07
C ALA A 27 13.09 -12.06 9.92
N LEU A 28 12.35 -13.14 9.64
CA LEU A 28 11.16 -13.10 8.77
C LEU A 28 10.03 -12.22 9.35
N ASP A 29 9.96 -12.11 10.67
CA ASP A 29 9.10 -11.14 11.36
C ASP A 29 9.88 -9.83 11.54
N ALA A 30 9.55 -8.81 10.74
CA ALA A 30 10.17 -7.49 10.85
C ALA A 30 9.70 -6.71 12.08
N PHE A 31 8.69 -7.21 12.81
CA PHE A 31 8.07 -6.55 13.95
C PHE A 31 8.12 -7.41 15.22
N PRO A 32 9.27 -7.95 15.66
CA PRO A 32 9.31 -8.77 16.88
C PRO A 32 8.78 -7.99 18.10
N THR A 33 8.18 -8.67 19.06
CA THR A 33 7.78 -8.05 20.33
C THR A 33 9.02 -7.58 21.11
N VAL A 34 8.85 -6.64 22.04
CA VAL A 34 9.93 -6.19 22.93
C VAL A 34 10.52 -7.36 23.72
N GLU A 35 9.70 -8.32 24.11
CA GLU A 35 10.17 -9.55 24.74
C GLU A 35 11.08 -10.36 23.80
N GLN A 36 10.68 -10.54 22.54
CA GLN A 36 11.50 -11.19 21.51
C GLN A 36 12.80 -10.41 21.27
N VAL A 37 12.74 -9.10 21.10
CA VAL A 37 13.94 -8.23 20.95
C VAL A 37 14.89 -8.40 22.13
N THR A 38 14.38 -8.42 23.37
CA THR A 38 15.20 -8.62 24.57
C THR A 38 15.85 -10.01 24.57
N ARG A 39 15.13 -11.04 24.13
CA ARG A 39 15.64 -12.42 24.00
C ARG A 39 16.73 -12.53 22.93
N HIS A 40 16.49 -11.99 21.74
CA HIS A 40 17.46 -11.99 20.64
C HIS A 40 18.71 -11.21 21.03
N LEU A 41 18.57 -10.01 21.60
CA LEU A 41 19.70 -9.20 22.07
C LEU A 41 20.56 -9.94 23.11
N ARG A 42 19.93 -10.67 24.04
CA ARG A 42 20.65 -11.50 25.01
C ARG A 42 21.47 -12.60 24.33
N GLY A 43 20.95 -13.18 23.26
CA GLY A 43 21.65 -14.17 22.43
C GLY A 43 22.86 -13.58 21.71
N GLU A 44 22.71 -12.38 21.11
CA GLU A 44 23.78 -11.74 20.32
C GLU A 44 24.97 -11.28 21.17
N ILE A 45 24.76 -10.66 22.34
CA ILE A 45 25.83 -10.03 23.14
C ILE A 45 26.95 -11.01 23.56
N GLY A 46 26.69 -12.31 23.58
CA GLY A 46 27.69 -13.34 23.92
C GLY A 46 27.98 -14.34 22.80
N ARG A 47 27.51 -14.08 21.58
CA ARG A 47 27.67 -15.01 20.46
C ARG A 47 29.15 -15.05 20.05
N ARG A 48 29.68 -16.27 19.92
CA ARG A 48 31.01 -16.53 19.35
C ARG A 48 30.84 -17.00 17.92
N VAL A 49 31.69 -16.48 17.04
CA VAL A 49 31.68 -16.73 15.60
C VAL A 49 33.12 -16.84 15.13
N ASP A 50 33.32 -17.58 14.05
CA ASP A 50 34.67 -17.98 13.60
C ASP A 50 35.24 -17.02 12.55
N GLU A 51 34.38 -16.27 11.85
CA GLU A 51 34.76 -15.39 10.76
C GLU A 51 34.54 -13.90 11.08
N GLY A 52 35.44 -13.04 10.58
CA GLY A 52 35.42 -11.60 10.87
C GLY A 52 34.15 -10.88 10.40
N TRP A 53 33.59 -11.29 9.26
CA TRP A 53 32.33 -10.71 8.77
C TRP A 53 31.14 -11.11 9.66
N GLN A 54 31.12 -12.34 10.21
CA GLN A 54 30.08 -12.79 11.13
C GLN A 54 30.12 -11.94 12.41
N GLN A 55 31.32 -11.59 12.88
CA GLN A 55 31.49 -10.72 14.05
C GLN A 55 30.94 -9.31 13.79
N ALA A 56 31.17 -8.76 12.59
CA ALA A 56 30.61 -7.46 12.20
C ALA A 56 29.07 -7.47 12.14
N GLU A 57 28.49 -8.56 11.63
CA GLU A 57 27.04 -8.79 11.58
C GLU A 57 26.44 -8.91 12.99
N VAL A 58 27.03 -9.72 13.88
CA VAL A 58 26.61 -9.85 15.29
C VAL A 58 26.68 -8.50 16.00
N THR A 59 27.80 -7.77 15.84
CA THR A 59 27.98 -6.44 16.45
C THR A 59 26.91 -5.47 15.97
N THR A 60 26.63 -5.46 14.67
CA THR A 60 25.56 -4.66 14.08
C THR A 60 24.19 -5.02 14.69
N ASN A 61 23.90 -6.31 14.87
CA ASN A 61 22.64 -6.77 15.45
C ASN A 61 22.48 -6.33 16.90
N VAL A 62 23.54 -6.39 17.71
CA VAL A 62 23.55 -5.86 19.09
C VAL A 62 23.16 -4.38 19.09
N VAL A 63 23.78 -3.57 18.23
CA VAL A 63 23.47 -2.13 18.12
C VAL A 63 22.01 -1.90 17.74
N LEU A 64 21.52 -2.55 16.68
CA LEU A 64 20.16 -2.37 16.18
C LEU A 64 19.10 -2.81 17.20
N LEU A 65 19.27 -3.99 17.82
CA LEU A 65 18.32 -4.51 18.81
C LEU A 65 18.34 -3.66 20.10
N ALA A 66 19.50 -3.20 20.55
CA ALA A 66 19.63 -2.36 21.73
C ALA A 66 18.96 -0.99 21.55
N CYS A 67 19.11 -0.38 20.36
CA CYS A 67 18.46 0.87 20.01
C CYS A 67 16.94 0.69 19.83
N ALA A 68 16.48 -0.43 19.26
CA ALA A 68 15.06 -0.76 19.13
C ALA A 68 14.37 -0.86 20.51
N LEU A 69 15.04 -1.52 21.46
CA LEU A 69 14.57 -1.62 22.85
C LEU A 69 14.48 -0.23 23.50
N ALA A 70 15.51 0.60 23.34
CA ALA A 70 15.54 1.96 23.89
C ALA A 70 14.44 2.86 23.30
N ASP A 71 14.26 2.88 21.97
CA ASP A 71 13.23 3.65 21.27
C ASP A 71 11.83 3.26 21.77
N THR A 72 11.56 1.96 21.86
CA THR A 72 10.23 1.45 22.25
C THR A 72 9.92 1.77 23.71
N VAL A 73 10.91 1.69 24.60
CA VAL A 73 10.77 2.09 26.00
C VAL A 73 10.52 3.59 26.13
N ASP A 74 11.24 4.42 25.38
CA ASP A 74 11.05 5.87 25.43
C ASP A 74 9.66 6.28 24.90
N ASP A 75 9.16 5.62 23.86
CA ASP A 75 7.78 5.78 23.39
C ASP A 75 6.74 5.32 24.41
N TYR A 76 6.98 4.19 25.07
CA TYR A 76 6.12 3.67 26.13
C TYR A 76 6.02 4.66 27.30
N ARG A 77 7.14 5.30 27.66
CA ARG A 77 7.24 6.31 28.71
C ARG A 77 6.51 7.59 28.32
N LEU A 78 6.60 8.02 27.05
CA LEU A 78 5.88 9.19 26.53
C LEU A 78 4.36 9.01 26.60
N GLY A 79 3.87 7.79 26.33
CA GLY A 79 2.44 7.44 26.37
C GLY A 79 1.65 7.95 25.15
N ALA A 80 0.35 7.65 25.12
CA ALA A 80 -0.54 8.16 24.08
C ALA A 80 -0.77 9.66 24.26
N ALA A 81 -0.66 10.42 23.16
CA ALA A 81 -1.17 11.77 23.10
C ALA A 81 -2.56 11.72 22.48
N TYR A 82 -3.50 12.51 22.98
CA TYR A 82 -4.79 12.67 22.34
C TYR A 82 -4.95 14.13 21.95
N ASP A 83 -5.57 14.34 20.81
CA ASP A 83 -5.91 15.66 20.32
C ASP A 83 -7.40 15.75 20.02
N PHE A 84 -8.08 16.46 20.91
CA PHE A 84 -9.51 16.72 20.79
C PHE A 84 -9.79 18.10 20.20
N SER A 85 -8.78 18.82 19.67
CA SER A 85 -9.02 20.11 19.00
C SER A 85 -9.94 19.96 17.79
N GLN A 86 -9.82 18.85 17.05
CA GLN A 86 -10.73 18.49 15.95
C GLN A 86 -12.15 18.13 16.42
N LEU A 87 -12.35 17.85 17.71
CA LEU A 87 -13.67 17.55 18.26
C LEU A 87 -14.48 18.84 18.45
N THR A 88 -13.80 19.95 18.76
CA THR A 88 -14.44 21.28 18.88
C THR A 88 -14.91 21.86 17.55
N SER A 89 -14.31 21.44 16.41
CA SER A 89 -14.80 21.82 15.08
C SER A 89 -16.01 20.99 14.62
N VAL A 90 -16.25 19.82 15.24
CA VAL A 90 -17.35 18.90 14.89
C VAL A 90 -18.55 19.07 15.83
N LEU A 91 -18.32 19.38 17.10
CA LEU A 91 -19.34 19.62 18.12
C LEU A 91 -18.99 20.89 18.91
N PRO A 92 -19.55 22.06 18.54
CA PRO A 92 -19.20 23.36 19.15
C PRO A 92 -19.42 23.40 20.68
N LEU A 93 -20.40 22.64 21.18
CA LEU A 93 -20.74 22.54 22.61
C LEU A 93 -19.77 21.64 23.41
N ALA A 94 -18.81 20.96 22.77
CA ALA A 94 -17.88 20.04 23.43
C ALA A 94 -16.68 20.72 24.14
N GLY A 95 -16.55 22.05 24.05
CA GLY A 95 -15.38 22.79 24.54
C GLY A 95 -15.07 22.60 26.03
N LEU A 96 -16.08 22.46 26.88
CA LEU A 96 -15.91 22.16 28.32
C LEU A 96 -15.38 20.73 28.55
N GLY A 97 -15.88 19.76 27.79
CA GLY A 97 -15.42 18.37 27.84
C GLY A 97 -13.96 18.19 27.37
N VAL A 98 -13.53 18.99 26.39
CA VAL A 98 -12.15 18.97 25.87
C VAL A 98 -11.14 19.47 26.92
N ARG A 99 -11.48 20.51 27.68
CA ARG A 99 -10.61 21.01 28.78
C ARG A 99 -10.53 20.00 29.93
N ALA A 100 -11.66 19.39 30.32
CA ALA A 100 -11.70 18.34 31.33
C ALA A 100 -10.89 17.09 30.91
N ALA A 101 -11.01 16.67 29.64
CA ALA A 101 -10.22 15.59 29.07
C ALA A 101 -8.72 15.90 29.06
N GLY A 102 -8.33 17.16 28.75
CA GLY A 102 -6.95 17.63 28.83
C GLY A 102 -6.35 17.52 30.25
N ALA A 103 -7.10 17.94 31.27
CA ALA A 103 -6.68 17.83 32.67
C ALA A 103 -6.54 16.37 33.13
N LEU A 104 -7.52 15.51 32.79
CA LEU A 104 -7.48 14.07 33.07
C LEU A 104 -6.28 13.38 32.40
N LEU A 105 -5.95 13.76 31.17
CA LEU A 105 -4.77 13.25 30.46
C LEU A 105 -3.46 13.71 31.12
N GLY A 106 -3.39 14.96 31.59
CA GLY A 106 -2.25 15.47 32.37
C GLY A 106 -2.05 14.72 33.69
N ALA A 107 -3.13 14.46 34.42
CA ALA A 107 -3.11 13.66 35.65
C ALA A 107 -2.67 12.20 35.37
N ARG A 108 -3.20 11.57 34.31
CA ARG A 108 -2.77 10.23 33.87
C ARG A 108 -1.29 10.16 33.52
N ARG A 109 -0.73 11.18 32.86
CA ARG A 109 0.72 11.24 32.54
C ARG A 109 1.56 11.28 33.81
N THR A 110 1.14 12.08 34.79
CA THR A 110 1.83 12.20 36.09
C THR A 110 1.78 10.89 36.88
N LEU A 111 0.61 10.26 36.96
CA LEU A 111 0.43 8.95 37.59
C LEU A 111 1.28 7.86 36.92
N ARG A 112 1.33 7.86 35.58
CA ARG A 112 2.15 6.92 34.78
C ARG A 112 3.64 7.11 35.06
N ALA A 113 4.14 8.35 35.14
CA ALA A 113 5.54 8.63 35.48
C ALA A 113 5.93 8.11 36.88
N VAL A 114 5.02 8.21 37.86
CA VAL A 114 5.24 7.65 39.20
C VAL A 114 5.21 6.12 39.18
N ARG A 115 4.24 5.52 38.48
CA ARG A 115 4.10 4.05 38.37
C ARG A 115 5.31 3.38 37.71
N HIS A 116 6.02 4.06 36.82
CA HIS A 116 7.15 3.50 36.08
C HIS A 116 8.53 4.08 36.50
N ARG A 117 8.69 4.55 37.74
CA ARG A 117 9.98 5.02 38.29
C ARG A 117 11.13 4.03 38.10
N GLY A 118 10.87 2.72 38.30
CA GLY A 118 11.87 1.67 38.05
C GLY A 118 12.35 1.62 36.59
N LEU A 119 11.45 1.83 35.63
CA LEU A 119 11.78 1.87 34.19
C LEU A 119 12.64 3.10 33.86
N HIS A 120 12.42 4.24 34.52
CA HIS A 120 13.26 5.42 34.39
C HIS A 120 14.69 5.17 34.89
N ALA A 121 14.84 4.51 36.05
CA ALA A 121 16.15 4.17 36.59
C ALA A 121 16.87 3.15 35.70
N TRP A 122 16.16 2.12 35.23
CA TRP A 122 16.68 1.15 34.28
C TRP A 122 17.17 1.83 32.99
N ARG A 123 16.37 2.70 32.37
CA ARG A 123 16.73 3.34 31.09
C ARG A 123 18.01 4.17 31.17
N ARG A 124 18.30 4.79 32.33
CA ARG A 124 19.58 5.50 32.57
C ARG A 124 20.78 4.55 32.62
N ARG A 125 20.66 3.43 33.35
CA ARG A 125 21.71 2.39 33.39
C ARG A 125 21.92 1.77 32.01
N TRP A 126 20.83 1.50 31.29
CA TRP A 126 20.86 1.03 29.91
C TRP A 126 21.59 2.00 28.98
N ASP A 127 21.33 3.30 29.12
CA ASP A 127 22.00 4.33 28.31
C ASP A 127 23.52 4.32 28.50
N ALA A 128 23.98 4.24 29.76
CA ALA A 128 25.40 4.20 30.09
C ALA A 128 26.08 2.94 29.56
N ALA A 129 25.43 1.78 29.71
CA ALA A 129 25.96 0.51 29.21
C ALA A 129 26.02 0.47 27.66
N LEU A 130 24.99 1.00 26.99
CA LEU A 130 24.97 1.10 25.53
C LEU A 130 26.03 2.08 25.01
N ASP A 131 26.21 3.23 25.66
CA ASP A 131 27.27 4.20 25.33
C ASP A 131 28.66 3.55 25.45
N GLY A 132 28.93 2.83 26.54
CA GLY A 132 30.20 2.11 26.73
C GLY A 132 30.44 1.03 25.67
N PHE A 133 29.40 0.27 25.30
CA PHE A 133 29.48 -0.71 24.21
C PHE A 133 29.73 -0.05 22.85
N LEU A 134 29.03 1.04 22.52
CA LEU A 134 29.23 1.74 21.26
C LEU A 134 30.62 2.38 21.17
N VAL A 135 31.14 2.92 22.28
CA VAL A 135 32.52 3.42 22.33
C VAL A 135 33.52 2.30 22.07
N SER A 136 33.33 1.10 22.64
CA SER A 136 34.24 -0.03 22.38
C SER A 136 34.16 -0.57 20.97
N VAL A 137 33.01 -0.43 20.29
CA VAL A 137 32.84 -0.80 18.87
C VAL A 137 33.51 0.21 17.94
N LEU A 138 33.50 1.50 18.30
CA LEU A 138 33.98 2.59 17.44
C LEU A 138 35.45 2.98 17.72
N ALA A 139 35.98 2.67 18.90
CA ALA A 139 37.39 2.83 19.23
C ALA A 139 38.24 1.73 18.56
N ALA A 140 39.55 1.95 18.45
CA ALA A 140 40.48 0.92 17.97
C ALA A 140 40.29 -0.38 18.78
N PRO A 141 40.21 -1.55 18.13
CA PRO A 141 39.72 -2.78 18.78
C PRO A 141 40.69 -3.26 19.86
N ASP A 142 40.32 -3.10 21.13
CA ASP A 142 40.81 -3.89 22.24
C ASP A 142 39.77 -4.98 22.58
N THR A 143 40.16 -6.24 22.40
CA THR A 143 39.31 -7.41 22.66
C THR A 143 38.84 -7.47 24.11
N ALA A 144 39.68 -7.07 25.07
CA ALA A 144 39.34 -7.11 26.50
C ALA A 144 38.32 -6.03 26.86
N GLY A 145 38.55 -4.78 26.43
CA GLY A 145 37.61 -3.67 26.59
C GLY A 145 36.25 -3.94 25.93
N HIS A 146 36.24 -4.53 24.74
CA HIS A 146 34.99 -4.90 24.07
C HIS A 146 34.20 -5.96 24.85
N ALA A 147 34.86 -7.03 25.33
CA ALA A 147 34.22 -8.07 26.13
C ALA A 147 33.65 -7.52 27.45
N HIS A 148 34.37 -6.61 28.12
CA HIS A 148 33.88 -5.95 29.33
C HIS A 148 32.63 -5.11 29.06
N ALA A 149 32.63 -4.31 27.99
CA ALA A 149 31.48 -3.50 27.61
C ALA A 149 30.26 -4.35 27.21
N ALA A 150 30.48 -5.46 26.51
CA ALA A 150 29.44 -6.44 26.20
C ALA A 150 28.84 -7.06 27.47
N ALA A 151 29.67 -7.45 28.44
CA ALA A 151 29.21 -7.96 29.73
C ALA A 151 28.38 -6.93 30.51
N ALA A 152 28.81 -5.66 30.53
CA ALA A 152 28.07 -4.57 31.16
C ALA A 152 26.70 -4.33 30.50
N LEU A 153 26.63 -4.37 29.15
CA LEU A 153 25.38 -4.27 28.41
C LEU A 153 24.45 -5.45 28.71
N ARG A 154 24.99 -6.68 28.77
CA ARG A 154 24.22 -7.87 29.13
C ARG A 154 23.65 -7.76 30.55
N ALA A 155 24.43 -7.30 31.51
CA ALA A 155 24.01 -7.11 32.90
C ALA A 155 22.95 -6.00 33.05
N ALA A 156 22.90 -5.04 32.12
CA ALA A 156 21.89 -3.99 32.09
C ALA A 156 20.54 -4.43 31.48
N LEU A 157 20.46 -5.62 30.85
CA LEU A 157 19.21 -6.11 30.26
C LEU A 157 18.11 -6.23 31.33
N PRO A 158 16.85 -5.92 31.00
CA PRO A 158 15.75 -6.05 31.94
C PRO A 158 15.44 -7.54 32.17
N GLU A 159 15.34 -7.94 33.45
CA GLU A 159 14.90 -9.30 33.82
C GLU A 159 13.38 -9.48 33.63
N ARG A 160 12.60 -8.44 33.98
CA ARG A 160 11.15 -8.41 33.81
C ARG A 160 10.72 -7.05 33.25
N LEU A 161 9.86 -7.09 32.24
CA LEU A 161 9.19 -5.92 31.67
C LEU A 161 7.71 -5.95 32.03
N PRO A 162 7.05 -4.79 32.17
CA PRO A 162 5.59 -4.72 32.23
C PRO A 162 4.96 -5.48 31.05
N ALA A 163 3.91 -6.27 31.29
CA ALA A 163 3.30 -7.11 30.26
C ALA A 163 2.86 -6.32 29.01
N ASP A 164 2.33 -5.12 29.22
CA ASP A 164 1.90 -4.20 28.17
C ASP A 164 3.06 -3.51 27.42
N LEU A 165 4.28 -3.57 27.94
CA LEU A 165 5.51 -3.18 27.23
C LEU A 165 6.12 -4.40 26.53
N ALA A 166 6.17 -5.55 27.20
CA ALA A 166 6.73 -6.79 26.66
C ALA A 166 6.04 -7.22 25.35
N SER A 167 4.72 -7.05 25.27
CA SER A 167 3.92 -7.36 24.08
C SER A 167 3.93 -6.28 22.98
N ARG A 168 4.60 -5.14 23.19
CA ARG A 168 4.68 -4.09 22.16
C ARG A 168 5.65 -4.50 21.06
N ARG A 169 5.40 -3.99 19.86
CA ARG A 169 6.29 -4.16 18.70
C ARG A 169 7.03 -2.84 18.43
N PRO A 170 8.37 -2.84 18.34
CA PRO A 170 9.14 -1.67 17.93
C PRO A 170 8.73 -1.17 16.56
N ARG A 171 8.97 0.13 16.31
CA ARG A 171 8.81 0.69 14.97
C ARG A 171 10.04 0.37 14.14
N ILE A 172 9.84 -0.09 12.90
CA ILE A 172 10.95 -0.36 11.99
C ILE A 172 11.61 0.97 11.55
N PRO A 173 12.93 1.13 11.74
CA PRO A 173 13.64 2.29 11.24
C PRO A 173 13.86 2.17 9.73
N ALA A 174 13.14 2.97 8.93
CA ALA A 174 13.27 2.95 7.47
C ALA A 174 14.70 3.23 6.99
N ALA A 175 15.46 4.07 7.70
CA ALA A 175 16.89 4.28 7.49
C ALA A 175 17.65 2.97 7.21
N PHE A 176 17.54 1.99 8.11
CA PHE A 176 18.25 0.71 8.01
C PHE A 176 17.48 -0.36 7.26
N ARG A 177 16.15 -0.28 7.25
CA ARG A 177 15.32 -1.25 6.53
C ARG A 177 15.29 -0.95 5.05
N THR A 178 14.81 0.23 4.63
CA THR A 178 14.42 0.57 3.24
C THR A 178 15.19 1.69 2.56
N GLN A 179 16.02 2.44 3.29
CA GLN A 179 16.74 3.63 2.78
C GLN A 179 18.25 3.45 2.67
N ASP A 180 18.73 2.21 2.82
CA ASP A 180 20.12 1.81 2.55
C ASP A 180 21.19 2.52 3.41
N LEU A 181 20.80 3.17 4.50
CA LEU A 181 21.72 3.76 5.47
C LEU A 181 22.24 2.73 6.46
N THR A 182 23.43 3.02 6.98
CA THR A 182 24.15 2.25 7.99
C THR A 182 24.56 3.15 9.16
N HIS A 183 25.00 2.56 10.26
CA HIS A 183 25.54 3.32 11.39
C HIS A 183 26.87 4.02 11.04
N LEU A 184 27.61 3.49 10.06
CA LEU A 184 28.88 4.06 9.60
C LEU A 184 28.69 5.33 8.75
N ASP A 185 27.52 5.48 8.12
CA ASP A 185 27.16 6.74 7.44
C ASP A 185 26.99 7.88 8.46
N ILE A 186 26.53 7.56 9.67
CA ILE A 186 26.42 8.53 10.77
C ILE A 186 27.80 8.89 11.33
N VAL A 187 28.73 7.94 11.36
CA VAL A 187 30.14 8.21 11.69
C VAL A 187 30.74 9.20 10.69
N THR A 188 30.50 9.00 9.38
CA THR A 188 30.97 9.91 8.32
C THR A 188 30.37 11.32 8.47
N LEU A 189 29.09 11.43 8.86
CA LEU A 189 28.48 12.72 9.22
C LEU A 189 29.11 13.35 10.46
N GLY A 190 29.46 12.53 11.45
CA GLY A 190 30.21 12.94 12.63
C GLY A 190 31.57 13.54 12.28
N GLU A 191 32.33 12.92 11.37
CA GLU A 191 33.61 13.42 10.87
C GLU A 191 33.48 14.81 10.24
N ALA A 192 32.47 14.99 9.39
CA ALA A 192 32.17 16.28 8.78
C ALA A 192 31.76 17.34 9.82
N PHE A 193 31.02 16.96 10.87
CA PHE A 193 30.72 17.83 12.00
C PHE A 193 31.98 18.21 12.78
N ALA A 194 32.84 17.24 13.08
CA ALA A 194 34.08 17.45 13.81
C ALA A 194 35.04 18.40 13.07
N ALA A 195 35.07 18.34 11.74
CA ALA A 195 35.80 19.29 10.91
C ALA A 195 35.20 20.71 10.97
N ALA A 196 33.87 20.82 11.01
CA ALA A 196 33.17 22.11 11.07
C ALA A 196 33.17 22.76 12.47
N PHE A 197 33.30 21.96 13.53
CA PHE A 197 33.26 22.41 14.93
C PHE A 197 34.49 21.90 15.71
N PRO A 198 35.68 22.50 15.50
CA PRO A 198 36.93 21.97 16.04
C PRO A 198 37.07 22.09 17.57
N ASP A 199 36.32 22.99 18.22
CA ASP A 199 36.32 23.18 19.68
C ASP A 199 35.73 21.96 20.41
N ARG A 200 36.62 21.13 20.98
CA ARG A 200 36.27 19.87 21.67
C ARG A 200 35.88 20.05 23.13
N ALA A 201 36.13 21.23 23.71
CA ALA A 201 35.77 21.53 25.10
C ALA A 201 34.29 21.93 25.22
N ARG A 202 33.70 22.45 24.15
CA ARG A 202 32.30 22.89 24.13
C ARG A 202 31.33 21.71 24.32
N PRO A 203 30.29 21.85 25.16
CA PRO A 203 29.26 20.83 25.30
C PRO A 203 28.49 20.61 23.99
N VAL A 204 28.28 19.35 23.63
CA VAL A 204 27.48 18.93 22.47
C VAL A 204 26.26 18.15 22.95
N VAL A 205 25.07 18.55 22.49
CA VAL A 205 23.82 17.81 22.72
C VAL A 205 23.32 17.23 21.40
N VAL A 206 23.48 15.93 21.23
CA VAL A 206 22.97 15.20 20.06
C VAL A 206 21.47 14.96 20.21
N VAL A 207 20.68 15.45 19.27
CA VAL A 207 19.22 15.39 19.27
C VAL A 207 18.74 14.49 18.15
N GLY A 208 18.32 13.28 18.48
CA GLY A 208 17.78 12.31 17.52
C GLY A 208 16.26 12.45 17.36
N LEU A 209 15.76 12.49 16.12
CA LEU A 209 14.31 12.45 15.87
C LEU A 209 13.82 11.01 15.80
N ARG A 210 12.92 10.61 16.70
CA ARG A 210 12.38 9.23 16.69
C ARG A 210 11.52 9.04 15.44
N THR A 211 11.74 8.01 14.63
CA THR A 211 12.34 6.72 15.00
C THR A 211 13.83 6.57 14.66
N ALA A 212 14.29 6.96 13.46
CA ALA A 212 15.67 6.68 13.02
C ALA A 212 16.73 7.36 13.89
N GLY A 213 16.48 8.60 14.34
CA GLY A 213 17.36 9.32 15.26
C GLY A 213 17.59 8.62 16.61
N SER A 214 16.74 7.68 17.03
CA SER A 214 16.97 6.85 18.23
C SER A 214 18.15 5.89 18.08
N TYR A 215 18.54 5.59 16.86
CA TYR A 215 19.68 4.74 16.53
C TYR A 215 20.90 5.60 16.19
N PHE A 216 20.70 6.73 15.51
CA PHE A 216 21.77 7.63 15.10
C PHE A 216 22.37 8.41 16.28
N ALA A 217 21.55 8.91 17.20
CA ALA A 217 22.03 9.75 18.29
C ALA A 217 22.99 9.01 19.25
N PRO A 218 22.74 7.75 19.67
CA PRO A 218 23.70 6.99 20.46
C PRO A 218 25.03 6.74 19.72
N VAL A 219 24.98 6.36 18.44
CA VAL A 219 26.18 6.11 17.62
C VAL A 219 27.01 7.39 17.48
N LEU A 220 26.36 8.51 17.14
CA LEU A 220 27.04 9.79 16.98
C LEU A 220 27.64 10.28 18.31
N ARG A 221 26.92 10.11 19.43
CA ARG A 221 27.45 10.44 20.76
C ARG A 221 28.72 9.64 21.06
N ALA A 222 28.68 8.32 20.90
CA ALA A 222 29.83 7.46 21.17
C ALA A 222 31.01 7.82 20.28
N TRP A 223 30.76 8.06 18.98
CA TRP A 223 31.81 8.48 18.04
C TRP A 223 32.43 9.83 18.42
N LEU A 224 31.64 10.84 18.78
CA LEU A 224 32.16 12.16 19.20
C LEU A 224 33.06 12.04 20.43
N ARG A 225 32.75 11.13 21.37
CA ARG A 225 33.62 10.87 22.52
C ARG A 225 34.95 10.24 22.10
N VAL A 226 34.93 9.26 21.19
CA VAL A 226 36.14 8.68 20.59
C VAL A 226 36.95 9.74 19.85
N ALA A 227 36.28 10.68 19.18
CA ALA A 227 36.89 11.83 18.51
C ALA A 227 37.33 12.97 19.45
N GLY A 228 37.32 12.76 20.77
CA GLY A 228 37.91 13.65 21.76
C GLY A 228 37.03 14.78 22.29
N TYR A 229 35.71 14.80 22.01
CA TYR A 229 34.81 15.78 22.64
C TYR A 229 34.61 15.49 24.13
N ALA A 230 34.86 16.49 24.98
CA ALA A 230 34.89 16.32 26.43
C ALA A 230 33.50 16.11 27.06
N ALA A 231 32.47 16.80 26.53
CA ALA A 231 31.11 16.76 27.07
C ALA A 231 30.09 16.53 25.95
N VAL A 232 29.63 15.27 25.79
CA VAL A 232 28.62 14.90 24.80
C VAL A 232 27.43 14.24 25.47
N GLU A 233 26.26 14.84 25.35
CA GLU A 233 24.98 14.25 25.77
C GLU A 233 24.14 13.89 24.55
N SER A 234 23.22 12.94 24.71
CA SER A 234 22.23 12.62 23.67
C SER A 234 20.81 12.59 24.22
N VAL A 235 19.86 13.05 23.41
CA VAL A 235 18.43 12.99 23.70
C VAL A 235 17.67 12.70 22.43
N THR A 236 16.61 11.90 22.52
CA THR A 236 15.73 11.60 21.38
C THR A 236 14.36 12.23 21.61
N ILE A 237 13.69 12.73 20.57
CA ILE A 237 12.42 13.45 20.70
C ILE A 237 11.40 13.06 19.61
N ARG A 238 10.11 13.27 19.89
CA ARG A 238 9.03 13.19 18.88
C ARG A 238 8.38 14.57 18.70
N PRO A 239 8.86 15.42 17.75
CA PRO A 239 8.39 16.80 17.62
C PRO A 239 6.86 16.94 17.47
N LYS A 240 6.20 15.97 16.80
CA LYS A 240 4.74 15.98 16.61
C LYS A 240 3.92 15.70 17.89
N LYS A 241 4.52 15.03 18.89
CA LYS A 241 3.85 14.66 20.16
C LYS A 241 4.18 15.63 21.31
N GLY A 242 5.14 16.53 21.10
CA GLY A 242 5.68 17.42 22.14
C GLY A 242 6.81 16.78 22.95
N LEU A 243 7.46 17.59 23.80
CA LEU A 243 8.55 17.15 24.65
C LEU A 243 8.05 16.60 25.99
N ALA A 244 8.65 15.50 26.44
CA ALA A 244 8.51 15.03 27.80
C ALA A 244 9.35 15.87 28.79
N PRO A 245 9.03 15.87 30.11
CA PRO A 245 9.78 16.64 31.09
C PRO A 245 11.28 16.33 31.15
N TRP A 246 11.67 15.06 30.97
CA TRP A 246 13.09 14.67 30.96
C TRP A 246 13.81 15.09 29.67
N GLU A 247 13.11 15.12 28.53
CA GLU A 247 13.65 15.61 27.26
C GLU A 247 13.88 17.12 27.34
N SER A 248 12.91 17.86 27.86
CA SER A 248 13.06 19.31 28.07
C SER A 248 14.20 19.64 29.04
N ARG A 249 14.35 18.87 30.12
CA ARG A 249 15.46 19.06 31.08
C ARG A 249 16.82 18.74 30.46
N ALA A 250 16.92 17.74 29.61
CA ALA A 250 18.16 17.44 28.89
C ALA A 250 18.55 18.57 27.93
N LEU A 251 17.58 19.09 27.16
CA LEU A 251 17.82 20.19 26.23
C LEU A 251 18.21 21.49 26.95
N ARG A 252 17.54 21.85 28.04
CA ARG A 252 17.79 23.10 28.77
C ARG A 252 19.14 23.14 29.50
N ARG A 253 19.74 21.98 29.83
CA ARG A 253 20.99 21.91 30.61
C ARG A 253 22.18 22.59 29.92
N HIS A 254 22.26 22.48 28.60
CA HIS A 254 23.36 23.03 27.78
C HIS A 254 22.88 24.05 26.73
N ALA A 255 21.68 24.62 26.92
CA ALA A 255 21.09 25.53 25.95
C ALA A 255 21.84 26.87 25.84
N GLY A 256 22.50 27.31 26.93
CA GLY A 256 23.18 28.60 27.01
C GLY A 256 24.62 28.63 26.49
N ASP A 257 25.29 27.48 26.43
CA ASP A 257 26.73 27.35 26.17
C ASP A 257 27.09 26.20 25.20
N GLY A 258 26.17 25.25 24.97
CA GLY A 258 26.38 24.10 24.10
C GLY A 258 25.91 24.27 22.65
N VAL A 259 26.27 23.29 21.83
CA VAL A 259 25.81 23.12 20.43
C VAL A 259 24.79 21.99 20.37
N ALA A 260 23.61 22.25 19.79
CA ALA A 260 22.61 21.22 19.52
C ALA A 260 22.85 20.60 18.14
N VAL A 261 23.04 19.27 18.09
CA VAL A 261 23.29 18.52 16.86
C VAL A 261 22.09 17.67 16.53
N LEU A 262 21.24 18.14 15.63
CA LEU A 262 20.06 17.44 15.15
C LEU A 262 20.45 16.36 14.14
N VAL A 263 20.03 15.11 14.36
CA VAL A 263 20.28 13.98 13.45
C VAL A 263 19.00 13.20 13.17
N ASP A 264 18.74 12.89 11.90
CA ASP A 264 17.58 12.13 11.44
C ASP A 264 17.86 11.43 10.09
N GLU A 265 16.89 10.61 9.64
CA GLU A 265 16.85 10.03 8.30
C GLU A 265 16.71 11.10 7.20
N PRO A 266 16.92 10.76 5.91
CA PRO A 266 16.87 11.72 4.81
C PRO A 266 15.55 12.49 4.74
N VAL A 267 15.66 13.79 4.47
CA VAL A 267 14.53 14.72 4.51
C VAL A 267 13.64 14.60 3.27
N ASN A 268 12.33 14.43 3.48
CA ASN A 268 11.32 14.54 2.43
C ASN A 268 10.86 15.98 2.20
N THR A 269 10.03 16.53 3.10
CA THR A 269 9.50 17.90 2.96
C THR A 269 10.16 18.93 3.91
N GLY A 270 10.95 18.49 4.87
CA GLY A 270 11.56 19.37 5.90
C GLY A 270 10.68 19.65 7.12
N ALA A 271 9.36 19.44 7.06
CA ALA A 271 8.43 19.83 8.12
C ALA A 271 8.74 19.26 9.53
N THR A 272 9.25 18.03 9.61
CA THR A 272 9.63 17.41 10.89
C THR A 272 10.90 18.04 11.46
N VAL A 273 11.89 18.29 10.60
CA VAL A 273 13.16 18.94 10.96
C VAL A 273 12.90 20.40 11.35
N GLY A 274 12.08 21.13 10.59
CA GLY A 274 11.69 22.51 10.92
C GLY A 274 11.02 22.63 12.29
N ARG A 275 10.10 21.71 12.62
CA ARG A 275 9.50 21.62 13.97
C ARG A 275 10.54 21.29 15.05
N ALA A 276 11.52 20.43 14.76
CA ALA A 276 12.59 20.13 15.69
C ALA A 276 13.46 21.36 15.98
N VAL A 277 13.86 22.10 14.94
CA VAL A 277 14.62 23.36 15.11
C VAL A 277 13.82 24.37 15.94
N ALA A 278 12.52 24.55 15.66
CA ALA A 278 11.66 25.41 16.47
C ALA A 278 11.61 24.95 17.94
N THR A 279 11.59 23.64 18.17
CA THR A 279 11.62 23.05 19.53
C THR A 279 12.94 23.34 20.25
N LEU A 280 14.08 23.27 19.54
CA LEU A 280 15.40 23.58 20.10
C LEU A 280 15.56 25.08 20.42
N ARG A 281 15.09 25.95 19.53
CA ARG A 281 15.05 27.39 19.79
C ARG A 281 14.18 27.71 21.01
N GLY A 282 13.01 27.08 21.11
CA GLY A 282 12.13 27.20 22.28
C GLY A 282 12.74 26.65 23.58
N ALA A 283 13.73 25.76 23.49
CA ALA A 283 14.48 25.26 24.65
C ALA A 283 15.64 26.19 25.08
N GLY A 284 16.03 27.16 24.25
CA GLY A 284 17.02 28.19 24.56
C GLY A 284 18.27 28.20 23.67
N PHE A 285 18.39 27.30 22.68
CA PHE A 285 19.55 27.28 21.78
C PHE A 285 19.52 28.45 20.80
N ALA A 286 20.65 29.15 20.65
CA ALA A 286 20.86 30.14 19.60
C ALA A 286 20.89 29.47 18.22
N ALA A 287 20.42 30.17 17.17
CA ALA A 287 20.23 29.56 15.85
C ALA A 287 21.55 29.09 15.20
N ASP A 288 22.61 29.87 15.37
CA ASP A 288 23.99 29.59 14.95
C ASP A 288 24.65 28.44 15.74
N ARG A 289 24.04 28.04 16.86
CA ARG A 289 24.46 26.90 17.70
C ARG A 289 23.62 25.65 17.47
N ILE A 290 22.84 25.62 16.40
CA ILE A 290 22.12 24.44 15.95
C ILE A 290 22.79 23.93 14.67
N ALA A 291 23.29 22.70 14.71
CA ALA A 291 23.78 21.97 13.55
C ALA A 291 22.79 20.86 13.18
N ALA A 292 22.48 20.69 11.90
CA ALA A 292 21.62 19.61 11.40
C ALA A 292 22.45 18.69 10.49
N LEU A 293 22.63 17.43 10.92
CA LEU A 293 23.34 16.38 10.19
C LEU A 293 22.30 15.52 9.48
N LEU A 294 22.22 15.65 8.15
CA LEU A 294 21.14 15.08 7.36
C LEU A 294 21.70 14.34 6.14
N PRO A 295 21.54 13.02 6.03
CA PRO A 295 21.83 12.32 4.78
C PRO A 295 20.87 12.79 3.68
N VAL A 296 21.33 12.84 2.43
CA VAL A 296 20.54 13.29 1.28
C VAL A 296 19.98 12.07 0.56
N HIS A 297 18.66 12.03 0.35
CA HIS A 297 18.05 10.90 -0.34
C HIS A 297 18.40 10.94 -1.85
N PRO A 298 18.74 9.81 -2.50
CA PRO A 298 19.09 9.77 -3.92
C PRO A 298 18.04 10.41 -4.84
N THR A 299 16.76 10.20 -4.54
CA THR A 299 15.63 10.69 -5.33
C THR A 299 15.11 12.07 -4.91
N ARG A 300 15.63 12.65 -3.82
CA ARG A 300 15.21 13.96 -3.28
C ARG A 300 16.42 14.79 -2.88
N ARG A 301 17.25 15.13 -3.86
CA ARG A 301 18.43 15.98 -3.65
C ARG A 301 18.04 17.42 -3.30
N GLU A 302 16.97 17.93 -3.89
CA GLU A 302 16.49 19.31 -3.73
C GLU A 302 15.43 19.45 -2.61
N TRP A 303 15.77 19.08 -1.39
CA TRP A 303 14.83 19.16 -0.25
C TRP A 303 14.85 20.54 0.46
N ALA A 304 15.93 21.30 0.29
CA ALA A 304 16.16 22.58 1.00
C ALA A 304 15.37 23.77 0.42
N GLY A 305 14.81 23.66 -0.79
CA GLY A 305 14.04 24.72 -1.44
C GLY A 305 12.59 24.84 -0.97
N ALA A 306 12.09 23.90 -0.17
CA ALA A 306 10.70 23.91 0.32
C ALA A 306 10.49 24.98 1.41
N LEU A 307 9.32 25.63 1.44
CA LEU A 307 8.94 26.59 2.49
C LEU A 307 9.07 26.02 3.91
N ASP A 308 8.82 24.72 4.07
CA ASP A 308 8.96 23.98 5.33
C ASP A 308 10.42 23.87 5.83
N ALA A 309 11.41 24.12 4.97
CA ALA A 309 12.84 24.15 5.31
C ALA A 309 13.32 25.55 5.76
N LEU A 310 12.50 26.60 5.66
CA LEU A 310 12.86 27.96 6.11
C LEU A 310 13.43 28.03 7.54
N PRO A 311 12.96 27.25 8.54
CA PRO A 311 13.56 27.24 9.87
C PRO A 311 15.03 26.80 9.91
N LEU A 312 15.52 26.11 8.87
CA LEU A 312 16.91 25.65 8.75
C LEU A 312 17.86 26.72 8.19
N THR A 313 17.35 27.82 7.63
CA THR A 313 18.17 28.86 6.98
C THR A 313 19.21 29.51 7.90
N ARG A 314 19.00 29.46 9.22
CA ARG A 314 19.94 30.00 10.23
C ARG A 314 20.71 28.92 11.00
N ALA A 315 20.44 27.64 10.74
CA ALA A 315 21.16 26.52 11.33
C ALA A 315 22.30 26.08 10.40
N ARG A 316 23.35 25.46 10.97
CA ARG A 316 24.44 24.87 10.18
C ARG A 316 24.00 23.50 9.65
N VAL A 317 23.69 23.40 8.36
CA VAL A 317 23.33 22.12 7.74
C VAL A 317 24.58 21.42 7.21
N ILE A 318 24.80 20.17 7.62
CA ILE A 318 25.86 19.28 7.14
C ILE A 318 25.18 18.07 6.51
N THR A 319 25.47 17.83 5.23
CA THR A 319 24.80 16.81 4.45
C THR A 319 25.73 15.68 4.03
N LEU A 320 25.21 14.45 3.98
CA LEU A 320 25.92 13.30 3.39
C LEU A 320 25.28 12.92 2.05
N PRO A 321 25.94 13.20 0.92
CA PRO A 321 25.41 12.84 -0.39
C PRO A 321 25.42 11.32 -0.62
N PRO A 322 24.50 10.76 -1.43
CA PRO A 322 24.37 9.31 -1.67
C PRO A 322 25.67 8.61 -2.10
N GLU A 323 26.50 9.30 -2.88
CA GLU A 323 27.77 8.78 -3.40
C GLU A 323 28.76 8.44 -2.27
N ARG A 324 28.59 9.07 -1.11
CA ARG A 324 29.41 8.82 0.08
C ARG A 324 28.79 7.82 1.05
N TRP A 325 27.64 7.22 0.72
CA TRP A 325 27.05 6.19 1.56
C TRP A 325 27.87 4.90 1.46
N LEU A 326 28.00 4.18 2.58
CA LEU A 326 28.79 2.96 2.65
C LEU A 326 28.36 1.94 1.59
N LYS A 327 27.06 1.67 1.51
CA LYS A 327 26.52 0.69 0.56
C LYS A 327 26.73 1.09 -0.90
N GLN A 328 26.70 2.39 -1.21
CA GLN A 328 26.99 2.87 -2.55
C GLN A 328 28.45 2.57 -2.93
N ARG A 329 29.39 2.81 -2.02
CA ARG A 329 30.81 2.48 -2.23
C ARG A 329 31.05 0.97 -2.34
N ARG A 330 30.28 0.14 -1.62
CA ARG A 330 30.33 -1.32 -1.73
C ARG A 330 29.90 -1.85 -3.11
N LEU A 331 29.24 -1.03 -3.92
CA LEU A 331 28.86 -1.34 -5.30
C LEU A 331 29.85 -0.81 -6.35
N GLU A 332 31.05 -0.38 -5.92
CA GLU A 332 32.15 -0.10 -6.84
C GLU A 332 32.74 -1.43 -7.36
N PRO A 333 33.01 -1.58 -8.67
CA PRO A 333 33.49 -2.84 -9.26
C PRO A 333 34.71 -3.44 -8.54
N ALA A 334 35.69 -2.61 -8.19
CA ALA A 334 36.89 -3.06 -7.49
C ALA A 334 36.62 -3.56 -6.06
N VAL A 335 35.54 -3.10 -5.43
CA VAL A 335 35.15 -3.50 -4.06
C VAL A 335 34.31 -4.77 -4.07
N VAL A 336 33.53 -5.01 -5.13
CA VAL A 336 32.64 -6.18 -5.24
C VAL A 336 33.36 -7.43 -5.75
N GLU A 337 34.39 -7.28 -6.58
CA GLU A 337 35.12 -8.41 -7.20
C GLU A 337 35.62 -9.45 -6.17
N PRO A 338 36.23 -9.10 -5.02
CA PRO A 338 36.66 -10.09 -4.03
C PRO A 338 35.50 -10.90 -3.43
N THR A 339 34.34 -10.25 -3.20
CA THR A 339 33.14 -10.93 -2.69
C THR A 339 32.57 -11.89 -3.72
N LEU A 340 32.52 -11.49 -5.00
CA LEU A 340 32.10 -12.40 -6.07
C LEU A 340 33.09 -13.56 -6.24
N ALA A 341 34.40 -13.30 -6.13
CA ALA A 341 35.42 -14.34 -6.17
C ALA A 341 35.23 -15.40 -5.07
N GLU A 342 34.80 -15.00 -3.88
CA GLU A 342 34.45 -15.92 -2.79
C GLU A 342 33.25 -16.82 -3.16
N TYR A 343 32.15 -16.22 -3.63
CA TYR A 343 30.93 -16.95 -3.99
C TYR A 343 31.12 -17.92 -5.17
N PHE A 344 31.83 -17.50 -6.22
CA PHE A 344 32.09 -18.36 -7.37
C PHE A 344 33.16 -19.42 -7.11
N ARG A 345 34.04 -19.23 -6.13
CA ARG A 345 34.93 -20.31 -5.66
C ARG A 345 34.11 -21.48 -5.09
N GLY A 346 33.02 -21.20 -4.38
CA GLY A 346 32.04 -22.21 -3.94
C GLY A 346 31.41 -22.99 -5.11
N HIS A 347 31.35 -22.38 -6.29
CA HIS A 347 30.88 -22.99 -7.54
C HIS A 347 32.02 -23.63 -8.38
N LYS A 348 33.22 -23.81 -7.80
CA LYS A 348 34.40 -24.43 -8.43
C LYS A 348 34.99 -23.63 -9.61
N TYR A 349 34.87 -22.30 -9.58
CA TYR A 349 35.62 -21.43 -10.48
C TYR A 349 36.95 -21.01 -9.85
N ALA A 350 38.01 -21.02 -10.66
CA ALA A 350 39.38 -20.73 -10.26
C ALA A 350 39.69 -19.23 -10.23
N SER A 351 39.13 -18.48 -11.20
CA SER A 351 39.29 -17.03 -11.28
C SER A 351 37.98 -16.33 -11.65
N VAL A 352 37.86 -15.09 -11.16
CA VAL A 352 36.70 -14.22 -11.32
C VAL A 352 37.20 -12.82 -11.60
N ARG A 353 36.64 -12.17 -12.62
CA ARG A 353 36.94 -10.78 -12.98
C ARG A 353 35.65 -10.03 -13.29
N VAL A 354 35.48 -8.85 -12.70
CA VAL A 354 34.38 -7.94 -13.01
C VAL A 354 34.81 -7.09 -14.21
N MET A 355 33.96 -7.05 -15.24
CA MET A 355 34.26 -6.39 -16.50
C MET A 355 33.47 -5.09 -16.68
N ASP A 356 34.09 -4.09 -17.29
CA ASP A 356 33.36 -2.96 -17.87
C ASP A 356 32.65 -3.47 -19.14
N SER A 357 31.32 -3.32 -19.19
CA SER A 357 30.48 -3.95 -20.20
C SER A 357 29.30 -3.07 -20.60
N GLU A 358 29.15 -2.85 -21.90
CA GLU A 358 27.98 -2.17 -22.48
C GLU A 358 26.67 -2.90 -22.16
N ALA A 359 26.71 -4.24 -22.03
CA ALA A 359 25.54 -5.03 -21.69
C ALA A 359 25.11 -4.77 -20.23
N ALA A 360 26.07 -4.77 -19.31
CA ALA A 360 25.80 -4.43 -17.91
C ALA A 360 25.30 -2.98 -17.76
N ASP A 361 25.90 -2.04 -18.50
CA ASP A 361 25.46 -0.64 -18.51
C ASP A 361 24.03 -0.48 -19.03
N ARG A 362 23.66 -1.21 -20.09
CA ARG A 362 22.28 -1.25 -20.57
C ARG A 362 21.33 -1.78 -19.50
N PHE A 363 21.65 -2.90 -18.85
CA PHE A 363 20.80 -3.46 -17.78
C PHE A 363 20.65 -2.49 -16.59
N ASN A 364 21.72 -1.79 -16.21
CA ASN A 364 21.68 -0.76 -15.18
C ASN A 364 20.81 0.43 -15.58
N ALA A 365 20.86 0.86 -16.83
CA ALA A 365 19.99 1.92 -17.37
C ALA A 365 18.52 1.50 -17.38
N GLU A 366 18.21 0.24 -17.69
CA GLU A 366 16.86 -0.32 -17.63
C GLU A 366 16.33 -0.31 -16.18
N LEU A 367 17.13 -0.79 -15.22
CA LEU A 367 16.78 -0.74 -13.80
C LEU A 367 16.51 0.68 -13.30
N ALA A 368 17.29 1.67 -13.77
CA ALA A 368 17.09 3.06 -13.43
C ALA A 368 15.78 3.62 -14.03
N ARG A 369 15.50 3.32 -15.30
CA ARG A 369 14.29 3.76 -16.02
C ARG A 369 13.01 3.19 -15.41
N ASP A 370 13.04 1.94 -14.96
CA ASP A 370 11.86 1.26 -14.42
C ASP A 370 11.64 1.53 -12.92
N SER A 371 12.57 2.22 -12.27
CA SER A 371 12.46 2.65 -10.88
C SER A 371 11.29 3.61 -10.64
N ASP A 372 10.56 3.43 -9.54
CA ASP A 372 9.50 4.35 -9.12
C ASP A 372 10.03 5.63 -8.43
N GLU A 373 11.36 5.76 -8.27
CA GLU A 373 12.06 6.89 -7.65
C GLU A 373 11.46 7.34 -6.29
N LYS A 374 11.09 6.36 -5.47
CA LYS A 374 10.48 6.58 -4.15
C LYS A 374 11.52 6.55 -3.04
N PHE A 375 11.09 6.92 -1.84
CA PHE A 375 11.90 6.92 -0.61
C PHE A 375 12.31 5.52 -0.10
N HIS A 376 11.84 4.47 -0.77
CA HIS A 376 12.14 3.07 -0.46
C HIS A 376 12.71 2.34 -1.69
N THR A 377 13.10 3.09 -2.74
CA THR A 377 13.83 2.55 -3.89
C THR A 377 15.19 2.07 -3.42
N ARG A 378 15.54 0.83 -3.78
CA ARG A 378 16.80 0.18 -3.40
C ARG A 378 17.93 0.50 -4.35
N LEU A 379 19.14 0.52 -3.80
CA LEU A 379 20.35 0.37 -4.59
C LEU A 379 20.36 -0.99 -5.29
N LYS A 380 20.47 -0.97 -6.62
CA LYS A 380 20.60 -2.14 -7.49
C LYS A 380 21.72 -1.86 -8.49
N ARG A 381 22.56 -2.87 -8.76
CA ARG A 381 23.56 -2.82 -9.83
C ARG A 381 23.80 -4.20 -10.40
N VAL A 382 23.86 -4.29 -11.73
CA VAL A 382 24.22 -5.49 -12.48
C VAL A 382 25.69 -5.39 -12.89
N TYR A 383 26.42 -6.50 -12.74
CA TYR A 383 27.80 -6.66 -13.18
C TYR A 383 27.89 -7.77 -14.21
N GLU A 384 28.76 -7.60 -15.20
CA GLU A 384 29.27 -8.71 -16.00
C GLU A 384 30.49 -9.31 -15.31
N VAL A 385 30.52 -10.63 -15.21
CA VAL A 385 31.55 -11.39 -14.52
C VAL A 385 32.12 -12.44 -15.46
N GLN A 386 33.42 -12.36 -15.70
CA GLN A 386 34.17 -13.39 -16.42
C GLN A 386 34.73 -14.40 -15.43
N LEU A 387 34.41 -15.67 -15.65
CA LEU A 387 34.76 -16.80 -14.80
C LEU A 387 35.67 -17.75 -15.58
N THR A 388 36.70 -18.29 -14.94
CA THR A 388 37.53 -19.35 -15.51
C THR A 388 37.58 -20.53 -14.57
N THR A 389 37.34 -21.73 -15.09
CA THR A 389 37.46 -22.99 -14.32
C THR A 389 38.92 -23.42 -14.19
N ASP A 390 39.22 -24.38 -13.30
CA ASP A 390 40.58 -24.94 -13.13
C ASP A 390 41.16 -25.55 -14.42
N VAL A 391 40.29 -25.95 -15.36
CA VAL A 391 40.68 -26.51 -16.67
C VAL A 391 40.80 -25.44 -17.77
N GLY A 392 40.72 -24.16 -17.43
CA GLY A 392 40.92 -23.03 -18.34
C GLY A 392 39.70 -22.65 -19.18
N THR A 393 38.52 -23.25 -18.93
CA THR A 393 37.30 -22.89 -19.67
C THR A 393 36.73 -21.57 -19.15
N GLY A 394 36.63 -20.59 -20.03
CA GLY A 394 36.03 -19.28 -19.76
C GLY A 394 34.50 -19.29 -19.89
N GLU A 395 33.82 -18.56 -19.02
CA GLU A 395 32.37 -18.40 -18.98
C GLU A 395 32.00 -16.98 -18.53
N THR A 396 30.97 -16.40 -19.16
CA THR A 396 30.46 -15.07 -18.79
C THR A 396 29.11 -15.23 -18.08
N ARG A 397 28.96 -14.55 -16.94
CA ARG A 397 27.73 -14.50 -16.14
C ARG A 397 27.40 -13.05 -15.79
N TYR A 398 26.13 -12.80 -15.45
CA TYR A 398 25.70 -11.51 -14.92
C TYR A 398 25.22 -11.66 -13.48
N VAL A 399 25.53 -10.70 -12.63
CA VAL A 399 25.18 -10.72 -11.21
C VAL A 399 24.46 -9.45 -10.83
N LEU A 400 23.27 -9.58 -10.21
CA LEU A 400 22.55 -8.48 -9.58
C LEU A 400 22.98 -8.37 -8.11
N ALA A 401 23.54 -7.22 -7.76
CA ALA A 401 23.70 -6.81 -6.38
C ALA A 401 22.56 -5.87 -5.98
N LYS A 402 21.86 -6.17 -4.90
CA LYS A 402 20.70 -5.41 -4.42
C LYS A 402 20.79 -5.17 -2.92
N SER A 403 20.62 -3.93 -2.48
CA SER A 403 20.50 -3.63 -1.05
C SER A 403 19.17 -4.14 -0.48
N VAL A 404 19.23 -4.84 0.65
CA VAL A 404 18.06 -5.49 1.27
C VAL A 404 17.78 -5.09 2.72
N GLY A 405 18.56 -4.15 3.26
CA GLY A 405 18.50 -3.71 4.67
C GLY A 405 19.85 -3.90 5.38
N TRP A 406 19.97 -3.46 6.63
CA TRP A 406 21.22 -3.52 7.41
C TRP A 406 21.08 -4.43 8.64
N GLY A 407 22.04 -5.34 8.86
CA GLY A 407 21.97 -6.38 9.89
C GLY A 407 20.72 -7.26 9.75
N TRP A 408 20.12 -7.67 10.88
CA TRP A 408 18.94 -8.52 10.92
C TRP A 408 17.73 -7.98 10.14
N LEU A 409 17.66 -6.67 9.90
CA LEU A 409 16.63 -6.04 9.05
C LEU A 409 16.80 -6.39 7.56
N GLY A 410 17.90 -7.00 7.16
CA GLY A 410 18.18 -7.49 5.80
C GLY A 410 18.06 -9.01 5.62
N TYR A 411 18.16 -9.82 6.68
CA TYR A 411 18.34 -11.28 6.54
C TYR A 411 17.13 -12.04 5.98
N HIS A 412 15.92 -11.51 6.16
CA HIS A 412 14.71 -12.03 5.51
C HIS A 412 14.88 -12.26 4.00
N ALA A 413 15.71 -11.46 3.32
CA ALA A 413 15.99 -11.56 1.89
C ALA A 413 16.71 -12.87 1.54
N PHE A 414 17.79 -13.17 2.24
CA PHE A 414 18.54 -14.40 2.10
C PHE A 414 17.67 -15.61 2.45
N LEU A 415 16.95 -15.54 3.59
CA LEU A 415 16.06 -16.61 4.04
C LEU A 415 14.93 -16.89 3.04
N ALA A 416 14.35 -15.85 2.44
CA ALA A 416 13.32 -16.00 1.41
C ALA A 416 13.90 -16.57 0.12
N ALA A 417 15.07 -16.11 -0.30
CA ALA A 417 15.74 -16.55 -1.52
C ALA A 417 16.08 -18.05 -1.46
N ASP A 418 16.74 -18.47 -0.37
CA ASP A 418 17.14 -19.86 -0.13
C ASP A 418 15.93 -20.79 -0.07
N ARG A 419 14.92 -20.43 0.72
CA ARG A 419 13.73 -21.27 0.94
C ARG A 419 12.75 -21.29 -0.24
N LEU A 420 12.89 -20.37 -1.19
CA LEU A 420 12.07 -20.29 -2.40
C LEU A 420 12.89 -20.54 -3.68
N ALA A 421 14.06 -21.16 -3.59
CA ALA A 421 14.99 -21.36 -4.70
C ALA A 421 14.35 -21.79 -6.05
N PRO A 422 13.31 -22.66 -6.10
CA PRO A 422 12.67 -23.02 -7.37
C PRO A 422 11.91 -21.88 -8.08
N PHE A 423 11.60 -20.80 -7.37
CA PHE A 423 10.74 -19.71 -7.83
C PHE A 423 11.46 -18.37 -7.96
N VAL A 424 12.75 -18.28 -7.65
CA VAL A 424 13.49 -17.01 -7.63
C VAL A 424 14.81 -17.18 -8.38
N PRO A 425 15.44 -16.08 -8.87
CA PRO A 425 16.77 -16.16 -9.46
C PRO A 425 17.79 -16.81 -8.50
N PRO A 426 18.75 -17.60 -9.01
CA PRO A 426 19.75 -18.27 -8.18
C PRO A 426 20.45 -17.34 -7.19
N LEU A 427 20.44 -17.72 -5.92
CA LEU A 427 21.10 -17.00 -4.83
C LEU A 427 22.60 -17.30 -4.83
N LEU A 428 23.43 -16.26 -4.75
CA LEU A 428 24.88 -16.38 -4.56
C LEU A 428 25.28 -16.16 -3.10
N GLY A 429 24.70 -15.16 -2.43
CA GLY A 429 25.01 -14.85 -1.02
C GLY A 429 24.48 -13.50 -0.53
N LEU A 430 24.79 -13.14 0.72
CA LEU A 430 24.42 -11.86 1.36
C LEU A 430 25.58 -11.30 2.19
N ARG A 431 26.12 -10.15 1.79
CA ARG A 431 27.18 -9.45 2.53
C ARG A 431 26.92 -7.96 2.64
N ASP A 432 27.21 -7.36 3.79
CA ASP A 432 27.03 -5.92 4.05
C ASP A 432 25.60 -5.41 3.74
N GLY A 433 24.61 -6.29 3.92
CA GLY A 433 23.22 -5.99 3.56
C GLY A 433 22.95 -5.83 2.07
N ILE A 434 23.80 -6.42 1.22
CA ILE A 434 23.66 -6.54 -0.24
C ILE A 434 23.47 -8.01 -0.60
N LEU A 435 22.31 -8.33 -1.17
CA LEU A 435 21.98 -9.65 -1.70
C LEU A 435 22.55 -9.77 -3.12
N TYR A 436 23.22 -10.89 -3.39
CA TYR A 436 23.76 -11.22 -4.70
C TYR A 436 22.97 -12.38 -5.30
N THR A 437 22.41 -12.16 -6.49
CA THR A 437 21.70 -13.19 -7.26
C THR A 437 22.19 -13.20 -8.70
N GLU A 438 22.07 -14.33 -9.38
CA GLU A 438 22.30 -14.36 -10.83
C GLU A 438 21.30 -13.43 -11.54
N TRP A 439 21.81 -12.57 -12.42
CA TRP A 439 20.98 -11.78 -13.32
C TRP A 439 20.79 -12.57 -14.61
N LEU A 440 19.53 -12.82 -14.97
CA LEU A 440 19.17 -13.55 -16.17
C LEU A 440 18.69 -12.55 -17.22
N PRO A 441 19.48 -12.26 -18.27
CA PRO A 441 19.07 -11.34 -19.34
C PRO A 441 17.72 -11.72 -19.92
N GLN A 442 16.84 -10.73 -20.06
CA GLN A 442 15.53 -10.92 -20.65
C GLN A 442 15.56 -10.47 -22.11
N ASP A 443 15.13 -11.35 -23.01
CA ASP A 443 14.86 -10.98 -24.41
C ASP A 443 13.36 -10.64 -24.53
N PRO A 444 13.00 -9.41 -24.93
CA PRO A 444 11.60 -9.02 -25.16
C PRO A 444 10.86 -9.91 -26.17
N GLN A 445 11.58 -10.61 -27.05
CA GLN A 445 11.02 -11.56 -28.01
C GLN A 445 10.74 -12.93 -27.41
N THR A 446 11.28 -13.25 -26.22
CA THR A 446 11.01 -14.51 -25.55
C THR A 446 9.53 -14.58 -25.16
N PRO A 447 8.78 -15.56 -25.71
CA PRO A 447 7.38 -15.70 -25.38
C PRO A 447 7.24 -16.10 -23.91
N TRP A 448 6.20 -15.57 -23.28
CA TRP A 448 5.81 -16.03 -21.95
C TRP A 448 5.18 -17.43 -22.05
N PRO A 449 5.25 -18.22 -20.97
CA PRO A 449 4.53 -19.50 -20.90
C PRO A 449 3.02 -19.34 -21.14
N PRO A 450 2.33 -20.44 -21.50
CA PRO A 450 0.87 -20.46 -21.58
C PRO A 450 0.23 -19.90 -20.31
N ARG A 451 -0.87 -19.16 -20.47
CA ARG A 451 -1.52 -18.44 -19.38
C ARG A 451 -1.91 -19.34 -18.20
N GLU A 452 -2.30 -20.58 -18.50
CA GLU A 452 -2.57 -21.62 -17.52
C GLU A 452 -1.37 -21.95 -16.62
N GLU A 453 -0.18 -22.11 -17.20
CA GLU A 453 1.07 -22.38 -16.47
C GLU A 453 1.52 -21.20 -15.62
N ILE A 454 1.27 -19.97 -16.09
CA ILE A 454 1.50 -18.75 -15.30
C ILE A 454 0.65 -18.79 -14.03
N ILE A 455 -0.63 -19.12 -14.16
CA ILE A 455 -1.58 -19.19 -13.03
C ILE A 455 -1.17 -20.29 -12.05
N ASP A 456 -0.81 -21.47 -12.56
CA ASP A 456 -0.39 -22.60 -11.72
C ASP A 456 0.93 -22.30 -11.00
N THR A 457 1.86 -21.58 -11.66
CA THR A 457 3.12 -21.13 -11.06
C THR A 457 2.87 -20.11 -9.96
N ALA A 458 1.97 -19.14 -10.17
CA ALA A 458 1.60 -18.17 -9.14
C ALA A 458 0.94 -18.85 -7.93
N ALA A 459 0.03 -19.80 -8.14
CA ALA A 459 -0.57 -20.59 -7.07
C ALA A 459 0.48 -21.40 -6.29
N ALA A 460 1.38 -22.08 -7.01
CA ALA A 460 2.46 -22.87 -6.42
C ALA A 460 3.44 -22.00 -5.62
N TYR A 461 3.76 -20.82 -6.13
CA TYR A 461 4.60 -19.83 -5.47
C TYR A 461 4.01 -19.35 -4.14
N VAL A 462 2.75 -18.89 -4.15
CA VAL A 462 2.08 -18.42 -2.92
C VAL A 462 1.99 -19.55 -1.90
N ALA A 463 1.64 -20.77 -2.34
CA ALA A 463 1.62 -21.93 -1.45
C ALA A 463 3.01 -22.29 -0.89
N ALA A 464 4.08 -22.13 -1.67
CA ALA A 464 5.45 -22.30 -1.21
C ALA A 464 5.83 -21.28 -0.13
N ARG A 465 5.43 -20.01 -0.28
CA ARG A 465 5.62 -18.99 0.76
C ARG A 465 4.94 -19.37 2.07
N VAL A 466 3.69 -19.84 2.01
CA VAL A 466 2.94 -20.27 3.20
C VAL A 466 3.66 -21.40 3.95
N ARG A 467 4.23 -22.36 3.22
CA ARG A 467 4.98 -23.47 3.84
C ARG A 467 6.36 -23.06 4.37
N ALA A 468 7.07 -22.21 3.63
CA ALA A 468 8.49 -21.97 3.84
C ALA A 468 8.81 -20.69 4.64
N LEU A 469 7.89 -19.72 4.65
CA LEU A 469 8.06 -18.41 5.28
C LEU A 469 6.95 -18.10 6.34
N PRO A 470 6.70 -19.01 7.30
CA PRO A 470 5.69 -18.76 8.32
C PRO A 470 6.13 -17.64 9.27
N VAL A 471 5.17 -16.83 9.71
CA VAL A 471 5.37 -15.80 10.73
C VAL A 471 4.72 -16.29 12.02
N ALA A 472 5.52 -16.46 13.07
CA ALA A 472 5.09 -17.10 14.32
C ALA A 472 4.04 -16.30 15.13
N SER A 473 3.77 -15.05 14.75
CA SER A 473 2.77 -14.19 15.38
C SER A 473 1.92 -13.49 14.32
N ARG A 474 0.85 -12.78 14.72
CA ARG A 474 0.04 -11.95 13.80
C ARG A 474 0.34 -10.45 13.98
N PRO A 475 1.49 -9.93 13.49
CA PRO A 475 1.82 -8.52 13.59
C PRO A 475 0.70 -7.61 13.10
N SER A 476 -0.02 -7.99 12.03
CA SER A 476 -1.06 -7.15 11.42
C SER A 476 -2.16 -6.76 12.43
N ALA A 477 -2.64 -7.74 13.21
CA ALA A 477 -3.71 -7.56 14.19
C ALA A 477 -3.29 -6.76 15.43
N GLU A 478 -2.03 -6.89 15.85
CA GLU A 478 -1.51 -6.20 17.03
C GLU A 478 -1.04 -4.77 16.71
N LEU A 479 -0.44 -4.57 15.53
CA LEU A 479 -0.07 -3.25 15.02
C LEU A 479 -1.31 -2.37 14.83
N ALA A 480 -2.47 -2.97 14.53
CA ALA A 480 -3.74 -2.27 14.31
C ALA A 480 -4.20 -1.42 15.50
N VAL A 481 -3.71 -1.72 16.72
CA VAL A 481 -4.05 -0.99 17.96
C VAL A 481 -3.17 0.27 18.15
N GLY A 482 -2.30 0.60 17.18
CA GLY A 482 -1.46 1.81 17.17
C GLY A 482 -1.27 2.41 15.76
N ALA A 483 -0.39 3.42 15.64
CA ALA A 483 -0.09 4.12 14.37
C ALA A 483 0.80 3.28 13.41
N GLY A 484 0.43 2.01 13.17
CA GLY A 484 1.36 0.94 12.76
C GLY A 484 1.11 0.18 11.45
N PRO A 485 -0.11 -0.16 10.99
CA PRO A 485 -0.29 -0.93 9.75
C PRO A 485 -1.09 -0.17 8.70
N LYS A 486 -0.50 0.03 7.52
CA LYS A 486 -1.19 0.68 6.41
C LYS A 486 -2.36 -0.15 5.88
N GLY A 487 -2.23 -1.48 5.80
CA GLY A 487 -3.21 -2.34 5.12
C GLY A 487 -4.58 -2.40 5.80
N LEU A 488 -4.63 -2.87 7.06
CA LEU A 488 -5.88 -2.95 7.81
C LEU A 488 -6.48 -1.57 8.11
N GLU A 489 -5.64 -0.55 8.38
CA GLU A 489 -6.12 0.83 8.57
C GLU A 489 -6.73 1.38 7.28
N LEU A 490 -6.09 1.15 6.13
CA LEU A 490 -6.59 1.55 4.81
C LEU A 490 -7.93 0.87 4.52
N LEU A 491 -8.01 -0.44 4.67
CA LEU A 491 -9.25 -1.18 4.43
C LEU A 491 -10.36 -0.74 5.40
N ALA A 492 -10.06 -0.58 6.68
CA ALA A 492 -11.01 -0.05 7.65
C ALA A 492 -11.45 1.38 7.29
N GLY A 493 -10.55 2.22 6.79
CA GLY A 493 -10.85 3.57 6.30
C GLY A 493 -11.80 3.56 5.10
N VAL A 494 -11.59 2.65 4.15
CA VAL A 494 -12.48 2.43 2.99
C VAL A 494 -13.85 1.94 3.45
N LEU A 495 -13.90 0.85 4.21
CA LEU A 495 -15.15 0.24 4.67
C LEU A 495 -15.97 1.16 5.58
N SER A 496 -15.30 1.98 6.40
CA SER A 496 -15.98 2.95 7.26
C SER A 496 -16.63 4.09 6.47
N ARG A 497 -16.41 4.23 5.16
CA ARG A 497 -17.13 5.22 4.33
C ARG A 497 -18.62 4.89 4.17
N ALA A 498 -19.06 3.66 4.45
CA ALA A 498 -20.49 3.33 4.56
C ALA A 498 -21.26 4.23 5.55
N TRP A 499 -20.55 4.75 6.56
CA TRP A 499 -21.10 5.71 7.53
C TRP A 499 -21.35 7.11 6.93
N GLY A 500 -20.94 7.35 5.69
CA GLY A 500 -21.16 8.58 4.92
C GLY A 500 -20.25 9.71 5.36
N TRP A 501 -20.78 10.60 6.20
CA TRP A 501 -20.10 11.85 6.57
C TRP A 501 -18.73 11.58 7.22
N LYS A 502 -17.69 12.35 6.79
CA LYS A 502 -16.28 12.12 7.16
C LYS A 502 -16.05 11.92 8.67
N PRO A 503 -16.66 12.69 9.59
CA PRO A 503 -16.52 12.49 11.03
C PRO A 503 -17.08 11.14 11.51
N ALA A 504 -18.29 10.73 11.07
CA ALA A 504 -18.88 9.46 11.46
C ALA A 504 -18.03 8.27 11.00
N SER A 505 -17.48 8.36 9.78
CA SER A 505 -16.51 7.39 9.26
C SER A 505 -15.24 7.29 10.12
N ALA A 506 -14.68 8.43 10.54
CA ALA A 506 -13.49 8.48 11.39
C ALA A 506 -13.73 7.85 12.76
N LEU A 507 -14.88 8.12 13.39
CA LEU A 507 -15.24 7.56 14.70
C LEU A 507 -15.38 6.02 14.67
N LYS A 508 -15.84 5.46 13.55
CA LYS A 508 -16.08 4.01 13.41
C LYS A 508 -14.89 3.21 12.89
N ARG A 509 -13.84 3.87 12.39
CA ARG A 509 -12.64 3.22 11.85
C ARG A 509 -12.05 2.18 12.78
N ALA A 510 -11.87 2.51 14.06
CA ALA A 510 -11.31 1.61 15.06
C ALA A 510 -12.17 0.34 15.27
N ARG A 511 -13.51 0.48 15.25
CA ARG A 511 -14.42 -0.66 15.36
C ARG A 511 -14.37 -1.55 14.13
N THR A 512 -14.39 -0.95 12.94
CA THR A 512 -14.24 -1.68 11.66
C THR A 512 -12.92 -2.44 11.61
N GLN A 513 -11.83 -1.78 12.03
CA GLN A 513 -10.51 -2.40 12.13
C GLN A 513 -10.51 -3.59 13.10
N ARG A 514 -11.11 -3.44 14.29
CA ARG A 514 -11.25 -4.55 15.25
C ARG A 514 -12.08 -5.72 14.70
N ALA A 515 -13.10 -5.44 13.88
CA ALA A 515 -13.86 -6.49 13.21
C ALA A 515 -12.98 -7.25 12.20
N LEU A 516 -12.19 -6.54 11.39
CA LEU A 516 -11.25 -7.15 10.44
C LEU A 516 -10.17 -8.00 11.12
N THR A 517 -9.67 -7.58 12.29
CA THR A 517 -8.67 -8.38 13.04
C THR A 517 -9.19 -9.73 13.55
N ARG A 518 -10.52 -9.92 13.61
CA ARG A 518 -11.14 -11.18 14.03
C ARG A 518 -11.22 -12.21 12.91
N LEU A 519 -10.96 -11.82 11.66
CA LEU A 519 -10.90 -12.77 10.56
C LEU A 519 -9.78 -13.79 10.83
N ALA A 520 -10.12 -15.07 10.70
CA ALA A 520 -9.18 -16.16 10.90
C ALA A 520 -8.14 -16.15 9.78
N VAL A 521 -6.86 -16.12 10.15
CA VAL A 521 -5.74 -16.31 9.24
C VAL A 521 -5.03 -17.57 9.72
N PRO A 522 -5.30 -18.73 9.08
CA PRO A 522 -4.82 -20.01 9.58
C PRO A 522 -3.29 -20.13 9.51
N SER A 523 -2.69 -19.53 8.49
CA SER A 523 -1.25 -19.59 8.25
C SER A 523 -0.67 -18.19 8.00
N PRO A 524 -0.41 -17.42 9.07
CA PRO A 524 0.26 -16.13 8.94
C PRO A 524 1.62 -16.29 8.25
N THR A 525 1.85 -15.53 7.18
CA THR A 525 2.95 -15.73 6.24
C THR A 525 3.64 -14.41 5.93
N HIS A 526 4.94 -14.45 5.66
CA HIS A 526 5.66 -13.32 5.08
C HIS A 526 5.27 -13.21 3.58
N VAL A 527 4.19 -12.47 3.31
CA VAL A 527 3.66 -12.27 1.95
C VAL A 527 4.70 -11.61 1.04
N ASP A 528 4.55 -11.79 -0.28
CA ASP A 528 5.38 -11.08 -1.26
C ASP A 528 5.00 -9.59 -1.30
N GLY A 529 3.70 -9.30 -1.46
CA GLY A 529 3.16 -7.95 -1.50
C GLY A 529 3.12 -7.29 -2.90
N LYS A 530 3.80 -7.86 -3.91
CA LYS A 530 3.75 -7.42 -5.32
C LYS A 530 3.79 -8.61 -6.29
N MET A 531 2.64 -8.99 -6.83
CA MET A 531 2.49 -10.11 -7.76
C MET A 531 2.32 -9.68 -9.23
N ARG A 532 2.51 -8.39 -9.54
CA ARG A 532 2.41 -7.84 -10.91
C ARG A 532 3.30 -8.56 -11.91
N ARG A 533 2.88 -8.56 -13.18
CA ARG A 533 3.68 -9.12 -14.29
C ARG A 533 5.13 -8.61 -14.35
N SER A 534 5.37 -7.33 -14.05
CA SER A 534 6.72 -6.73 -14.05
C SER A 534 7.66 -7.32 -13.00
N GLU A 535 7.13 -8.05 -12.02
CA GLU A 535 7.93 -8.67 -10.97
C GLU A 535 8.40 -10.08 -11.36
N TRP A 536 8.02 -10.59 -12.53
CA TRP A 536 8.40 -11.93 -12.98
C TRP A 536 9.25 -11.87 -14.24
N ILE A 537 10.20 -12.79 -14.35
CA ILE A 537 11.05 -12.99 -15.52
C ILE A 537 10.85 -14.40 -16.07
N VAL A 538 11.10 -14.56 -17.37
CA VAL A 538 11.08 -15.88 -18.01
C VAL A 538 12.42 -16.56 -17.73
N GLY A 539 12.41 -17.59 -16.89
CA GLY A 539 13.55 -18.46 -16.66
C GLY A 539 13.58 -19.63 -17.65
N PRO A 540 14.67 -20.41 -17.70
CA PRO A 540 14.81 -21.50 -18.67
C PRO A 540 13.82 -22.66 -18.49
N THR A 541 13.31 -22.86 -17.27
CA THR A 541 12.39 -23.96 -16.93
C THR A 541 11.07 -23.50 -16.34
N ALA A 542 10.98 -22.27 -15.81
CA ALA A 542 9.78 -21.72 -15.18
C ALA A 542 9.87 -20.19 -15.11
N LEU A 543 8.76 -19.54 -14.76
CA LEU A 543 8.78 -18.14 -14.36
C LEU A 543 9.48 -17.98 -13.01
N LEU A 544 10.32 -16.95 -12.90
CA LEU A 544 11.04 -16.62 -11.67
C LEU A 544 10.57 -15.27 -11.14
N LYS A 545 10.28 -15.21 -9.85
CA LYS A 545 9.89 -14.00 -9.13
C LYS A 545 11.13 -13.19 -8.78
N THR A 546 11.15 -11.96 -9.27
CA THR A 546 12.08 -10.92 -8.85
C THR A 546 11.44 -10.06 -7.74
N ASP A 547 12.28 -9.42 -6.92
CA ASP A 547 11.83 -8.53 -5.82
C ASP A 547 10.89 -9.21 -4.79
N PHE A 548 11.13 -10.50 -4.52
CA PHE A 548 10.29 -11.40 -3.71
C PHE A 548 10.30 -11.17 -2.19
N GLU A 549 11.13 -10.25 -1.69
CA GLU A 549 11.48 -10.17 -0.27
C GLU A 549 11.06 -8.87 0.43
N HIS A 550 10.61 -7.84 -0.30
CA HIS A 550 10.55 -6.49 0.24
C HIS A 550 9.17 -6.00 0.72
N HIS A 551 8.09 -6.42 0.07
CA HIS A 551 6.85 -5.62 0.08
C HIS A 551 5.81 -6.10 1.10
N GLY A 552 6.11 -7.16 1.85
CA GLY A 552 5.23 -7.64 2.92
C GLY A 552 5.24 -6.76 4.17
N GLN A 553 6.43 -6.47 4.72
CA GLN A 553 6.58 -5.83 6.04
C GLN A 553 7.62 -4.69 6.05
N GLY A 554 7.19 -3.49 6.46
CA GLY A 554 8.02 -2.30 6.59
C GLY A 554 7.25 -1.02 6.96
N LYS A 555 7.97 0.10 7.09
CA LYS A 555 7.36 1.42 7.39
C LYS A 555 6.45 1.90 6.26
N THR A 556 6.79 1.57 5.02
CA THR A 556 6.07 1.98 3.82
C THR A 556 5.12 0.92 3.29
N GLU A 557 5.20 -0.30 3.81
CA GLU A 557 4.49 -1.47 3.29
C GLU A 557 3.10 -1.65 3.93
N LEU A 558 2.34 -2.59 3.39
CA LEU A 558 0.99 -2.91 3.84
C LEU A 558 0.96 -3.52 5.24
N ASN A 559 1.99 -4.29 5.61
CA ASN A 559 2.09 -5.00 6.88
C ASN A 559 0.92 -5.98 7.08
N VAL A 560 0.59 -6.73 6.02
CA VAL A 560 -0.36 -7.84 6.05
C VAL A 560 0.37 -9.17 6.11
N ASP A 561 -0.24 -10.15 6.77
CA ASP A 561 0.30 -11.49 7.01
C ASP A 561 -0.60 -12.60 6.45
N ASP A 562 -1.64 -12.24 5.69
CA ASP A 562 -2.56 -13.19 5.07
C ASP A 562 -2.19 -13.40 3.59
N PRO A 563 -1.85 -14.64 3.15
CA PRO A 563 -1.53 -14.94 1.75
C PRO A 563 -2.68 -14.66 0.77
N ALA A 564 -3.92 -14.51 1.25
CA ALA A 564 -5.04 -14.08 0.41
C ALA A 564 -4.77 -12.74 -0.30
N TYR A 565 -3.90 -11.89 0.25
CA TYR A 565 -3.49 -10.65 -0.39
C TYR A 565 -2.70 -10.89 -1.70
N ASP A 566 -1.72 -11.80 -1.70
CA ASP A 566 -0.92 -12.11 -2.90
C ASP A 566 -1.79 -12.73 -4.01
N LEU A 567 -2.78 -13.56 -3.63
CA LEU A 567 -3.76 -14.10 -4.57
C LEU A 567 -4.64 -12.99 -5.17
N ALA A 568 -5.12 -12.07 -4.34
CA ALA A 568 -5.90 -10.92 -4.79
C ALA A 568 -5.11 -10.00 -5.74
N GLU A 569 -3.83 -9.77 -5.45
CA GLU A 569 -2.93 -8.98 -6.30
C GLU A 569 -2.69 -9.69 -7.65
N THR A 570 -2.50 -11.02 -7.63
CA THR A 570 -2.38 -11.84 -8.84
C THR A 570 -3.63 -11.72 -9.71
N ILE A 571 -4.84 -11.85 -9.13
CA ILE A 571 -6.11 -11.73 -9.87
C ILE A 571 -6.21 -10.35 -10.54
N LEU A 572 -5.87 -9.29 -9.81
CA LEU A 572 -5.90 -7.91 -10.31
C LEU A 572 -4.91 -7.72 -11.47
N HIS A 573 -3.63 -8.01 -11.25
CA HIS A 573 -2.58 -7.58 -12.17
C HIS A 573 -2.37 -8.51 -13.38
N PHE A 574 -2.85 -9.75 -13.32
CA PHE A 574 -2.96 -10.60 -14.51
C PHE A 574 -4.31 -10.49 -15.21
N GLY A 575 -5.26 -9.74 -14.63
CA GLY A 575 -6.61 -9.56 -15.17
C GLY A 575 -7.31 -10.89 -15.37
N LEU A 576 -7.37 -11.72 -14.32
CA LEU A 576 -7.86 -13.09 -14.43
C LEU A 576 -9.37 -13.13 -14.69
N SER A 577 -9.79 -14.00 -15.61
CA SER A 577 -11.20 -14.34 -15.81
C SER A 577 -11.75 -15.13 -14.60
N ALA A 578 -13.07 -15.35 -14.54
CA ALA A 578 -13.66 -16.15 -13.47
C ALA A 578 -13.14 -17.60 -13.41
N ALA A 579 -12.90 -18.22 -14.57
CA ALA A 579 -12.35 -19.57 -14.66
C ALA A 579 -10.88 -19.62 -14.21
N GLU A 580 -10.10 -18.62 -14.62
CA GLU A 580 -8.69 -18.48 -14.23
C GLU A 580 -8.53 -18.18 -12.75
N GLU A 581 -9.38 -17.31 -12.20
CA GLU A 581 -9.48 -17.06 -10.77
C GLU A 581 -9.78 -18.38 -10.03
N HIS A 582 -10.77 -19.15 -10.47
CA HIS A 582 -11.08 -20.43 -9.84
C HIS A 582 -9.88 -21.40 -9.87
N ARG A 583 -9.18 -21.50 -11.00
CA ARG A 583 -7.96 -22.31 -11.12
C ARG A 583 -6.87 -21.88 -10.14
N LEU A 584 -6.59 -20.58 -10.05
CA LEU A 584 -5.61 -20.02 -9.12
C LEU A 584 -5.94 -20.42 -7.67
N LEU A 585 -7.20 -20.19 -7.27
CA LEU A 585 -7.65 -20.40 -5.90
C LEU A 585 -7.66 -21.89 -5.53
N THR A 586 -8.17 -22.76 -6.41
CA THR A 586 -8.15 -24.21 -6.21
C THR A 586 -6.72 -24.74 -6.13
N GLY A 587 -5.86 -24.34 -7.08
CA GLY A 587 -4.46 -24.77 -7.11
C GLY A 587 -3.68 -24.34 -5.85
N TYR A 588 -3.97 -23.16 -5.31
CA TYR A 588 -3.41 -22.71 -4.04
C TYR A 588 -4.00 -23.50 -2.86
N ALA A 589 -5.33 -23.60 -2.75
CA ALA A 589 -6.02 -24.22 -1.62
C ALA A 589 -5.63 -25.69 -1.44
N GLU A 590 -5.44 -26.44 -2.53
CA GLU A 590 -4.96 -27.81 -2.52
C GLU A 590 -3.54 -27.93 -1.95
N ARG A 591 -2.63 -27.02 -2.34
CA ARG A 591 -1.20 -27.04 -1.95
C ARG A 591 -0.93 -26.45 -0.56
N ALA A 592 -1.81 -25.57 -0.08
CA ALA A 592 -1.67 -24.87 1.20
C ALA A 592 -2.64 -25.36 2.28
N HIS A 593 -3.59 -26.25 1.93
CA HIS A 593 -4.65 -26.78 2.79
C HIS A 593 -5.53 -25.69 3.46
N ASP A 594 -5.82 -24.64 2.71
CA ASP A 594 -6.47 -23.42 3.20
C ASP A 594 -7.98 -23.40 2.92
N ARG A 595 -8.75 -24.02 3.81
CA ARG A 595 -10.21 -24.18 3.65
C ARG A 595 -11.04 -22.92 3.92
N GLY A 596 -10.45 -21.88 4.53
CA GLY A 596 -11.14 -20.65 4.93
C GLY A 596 -10.86 -19.45 4.01
N LEU A 597 -10.35 -19.69 2.80
CA LEU A 597 -9.89 -18.63 1.89
C LEU A 597 -11.02 -17.70 1.45
N ASP A 598 -12.20 -18.26 1.13
CA ASP A 598 -13.32 -17.50 0.57
C ASP A 598 -13.84 -16.39 1.50
N GLU A 599 -13.79 -16.61 2.82
CA GLU A 599 -14.25 -15.64 3.82
C GLU A 599 -13.42 -14.36 3.83
N ARG A 600 -12.12 -14.46 3.53
CA ARG A 600 -11.17 -13.35 3.62
C ARG A 600 -10.68 -12.83 2.27
N LEU A 601 -10.77 -13.63 1.21
CA LEU A 601 -10.37 -13.24 -0.14
C LEU A 601 -11.10 -11.99 -0.62
N PHE A 602 -12.38 -11.83 -0.31
CA PHE A 602 -13.11 -10.62 -0.67
C PHE A 602 -12.47 -9.35 -0.07
N PHE A 603 -12.11 -9.38 1.21
CA PHE A 603 -11.43 -8.26 1.86
C PHE A 603 -10.02 -8.04 1.33
N ALA A 604 -9.30 -9.12 0.98
CA ALA A 604 -8.00 -9.04 0.32
C ALA A 604 -8.09 -8.37 -1.06
N LYS A 605 -9.13 -8.66 -1.86
CA LYS A 605 -9.41 -7.98 -3.13
C LYS A 605 -9.71 -6.50 -2.94
N LEU A 606 -10.55 -6.14 -1.97
CA LEU A 606 -10.80 -4.74 -1.67
C LEU A 606 -9.52 -4.01 -1.27
N LEU A 607 -8.64 -4.65 -0.50
CA LEU A 607 -7.36 -4.08 -0.11
C LEU A 607 -6.41 -3.93 -1.32
N ALA A 608 -6.25 -4.98 -2.14
CA ALA A 608 -5.38 -4.96 -3.32
C ALA A 608 -5.80 -3.87 -4.32
N GLY A 609 -7.10 -3.82 -4.67
CA GLY A 609 -7.63 -2.78 -5.55
C GLY A 609 -7.47 -1.37 -4.97
N THR A 610 -7.74 -1.18 -3.68
CA THR A 610 -7.57 0.14 -3.04
C THR A 610 -6.10 0.58 -3.02
N TRP A 611 -5.20 -0.35 -2.70
CA TRP A 611 -3.77 -0.08 -2.64
C TRP A 611 -3.22 0.27 -4.02
N ALA A 612 -3.58 -0.49 -5.06
CA ALA A 612 -3.20 -0.22 -6.43
C ALA A 612 -3.75 1.13 -6.93
N MET A 613 -5.03 1.42 -6.68
CA MET A 613 -5.66 2.68 -7.07
C MET A 613 -4.98 3.88 -6.40
N ARG A 614 -4.66 3.79 -5.11
CA ARG A 614 -3.95 4.86 -4.39
C ARG A 614 -2.51 5.04 -4.88
N GLY A 615 -1.80 3.93 -5.11
CA GLY A 615 -0.43 3.97 -5.65
C GLY A 615 -0.39 4.62 -7.03
N ALA A 616 -1.36 4.34 -7.89
CA ALA A 616 -1.50 4.97 -9.21
C ALA A 616 -1.72 6.50 -9.09
N LEU A 617 -2.63 6.95 -8.23
CA LEU A 617 -2.86 8.38 -7.98
C LEU A 617 -1.63 9.08 -7.41
N ASP A 618 -0.95 8.46 -6.44
CA ASP A 618 0.28 9.01 -5.85
C ASP A 618 1.41 9.14 -6.90
N ASN A 619 1.42 8.27 -7.92
CA ASN A 619 2.38 8.34 -9.03
C ASN A 619 1.98 9.36 -10.12
N LEU A 620 0.69 9.50 -10.41
CA LEU A 620 0.16 10.54 -11.32
C LEU A 620 0.39 11.94 -10.77
N ALA A 621 0.34 12.12 -9.44
CA ALA A 621 0.64 13.39 -8.79
C ALA A 621 2.14 13.75 -8.78
N ASP A 622 3.04 12.81 -9.13
CA ASP A 622 4.49 13.03 -9.12
C ASP A 622 4.99 13.48 -10.50
N ALA A 623 5.38 14.76 -10.60
CA ALA A 623 5.87 15.35 -11.85
C ALA A 623 7.16 14.70 -12.37
N ARG A 624 7.94 14.02 -11.54
CA ARG A 624 9.15 13.30 -11.99
C ARG A 624 8.81 12.07 -12.82
N LEU A 625 7.60 11.54 -12.67
CA LEU A 625 7.15 10.32 -13.33
C LEU A 625 6.25 10.59 -14.55
N LEU A 626 6.24 11.83 -15.08
CA LEU A 626 5.41 12.26 -16.22
C LEU A 626 5.45 11.28 -17.40
N ALA A 627 6.63 10.80 -17.78
CA ALA A 627 6.80 9.85 -18.88
C ALA A 627 6.03 8.52 -18.69
N ARG A 628 5.69 8.17 -17.45
CA ARG A 628 4.98 6.92 -17.07
C ARG A 628 3.51 7.16 -16.72
N HIS A 629 3.02 8.40 -16.77
CA HIS A 629 1.62 8.73 -16.46
C HIS A 629 0.59 7.88 -17.24
N PRO A 630 0.75 7.57 -18.54
CA PRO A 630 -0.19 6.69 -19.24
C PRO A 630 -0.32 5.30 -18.60
N ARG A 631 0.79 4.73 -18.14
CA ARG A 631 0.79 3.44 -17.41
C ARG A 631 0.05 3.56 -16.08
N PHE A 632 0.30 4.62 -15.30
CA PHE A 632 -0.39 4.79 -14.02
C PHE A 632 -1.88 5.08 -14.18
N ASN A 633 -2.28 5.75 -15.25
CA ASN A 633 -3.69 5.91 -15.60
C ASN A 633 -4.35 4.55 -15.87
N ARG A 634 -3.69 3.67 -16.63
CA ARG A 634 -4.15 2.29 -16.84
C ARG A 634 -4.26 1.51 -15.53
N ASP A 635 -3.25 1.58 -14.68
CA ASP A 635 -3.27 0.96 -13.35
C ASP A 635 -4.45 1.47 -12.49
N TYR A 636 -4.75 2.78 -12.54
CA TYR A 636 -5.88 3.39 -11.85
C TYR A 636 -7.22 2.85 -12.36
N VAL A 637 -7.43 2.85 -13.67
CA VAL A 637 -8.66 2.35 -14.31
C VAL A 637 -8.87 0.87 -13.99
N GLN A 638 -7.84 0.04 -14.14
CA GLN A 638 -7.91 -1.40 -13.83
C GLN A 638 -8.25 -1.65 -12.35
N ALA A 639 -7.61 -0.92 -11.43
CA ALA A 639 -7.88 -1.05 -10.01
C ALA A 639 -9.31 -0.61 -9.63
N ALA A 640 -9.81 0.49 -10.22
CA ALA A 640 -11.18 0.97 -10.01
C ALA A 640 -12.22 -0.03 -10.53
N LEU A 641 -12.00 -0.57 -11.73
CA LEU A 641 -12.85 -1.61 -12.33
C LEU A 641 -12.85 -2.89 -11.47
N PHE A 642 -11.68 -3.33 -11.01
CA PHE A 642 -11.54 -4.49 -10.14
C PHE A 642 -12.35 -4.37 -8.84
N LEU A 643 -12.26 -3.22 -8.17
CA LEU A 643 -13.04 -2.93 -6.96
C LEU A 643 -14.55 -2.99 -7.24
N THR A 644 -14.97 -2.41 -8.38
CA THR A 644 -16.36 -2.35 -8.82
C THR A 644 -16.92 -3.74 -9.09
N VAL A 645 -16.26 -4.51 -9.96
CA VAL A 645 -16.70 -5.84 -10.40
C VAL A 645 -16.71 -6.83 -9.23
N HIS A 646 -15.67 -6.88 -8.40
CA HIS A 646 -15.66 -7.83 -7.28
C HIS A 646 -16.67 -7.48 -6.18
N THR A 647 -16.99 -6.20 -6.01
CA THR A 647 -18.08 -5.77 -5.14
C THR A 647 -19.45 -6.16 -5.71
N ALA A 648 -19.66 -5.94 -7.00
CA ALA A 648 -20.87 -6.38 -7.70
C ALA A 648 -21.07 -7.89 -7.59
N ARG A 649 -20.02 -8.70 -7.86
CA ARG A 649 -20.05 -10.17 -7.69
C ARG A 649 -20.37 -10.59 -6.25
N ARG A 650 -19.83 -9.90 -5.24
CA ARG A 650 -20.15 -10.18 -3.82
C ARG A 650 -21.62 -9.88 -3.52
N CYS A 651 -22.14 -8.76 -3.99
CA CYS A 651 -23.53 -8.37 -3.77
C CYS A 651 -24.50 -9.28 -4.54
N GLY A 652 -24.18 -9.64 -5.79
CA GLY A 652 -24.98 -10.52 -6.64
C GLY A 652 -25.18 -11.92 -6.05
N ARG A 653 -24.16 -12.47 -5.36
CA ARG A 653 -24.31 -13.72 -4.59
C ARG A 653 -25.37 -13.64 -3.49
N LEU A 654 -25.65 -12.45 -2.96
CA LEU A 654 -26.68 -12.24 -1.95
C LEU A 654 -28.08 -12.09 -2.57
N CYS A 655 -28.16 -11.78 -3.87
CA CYS A 655 -29.42 -11.51 -4.56
C CYS A 655 -30.26 -12.77 -4.80
N GLY A 656 -29.68 -13.98 -4.77
CA GLY A 656 -30.38 -15.23 -5.10
C GLY A 656 -30.76 -15.28 -6.58
N ARG A 657 -29.79 -15.02 -7.46
CA ARG A 657 -29.96 -15.04 -8.93
C ARG A 657 -30.49 -16.41 -9.43
N PRO A 658 -31.24 -16.45 -10.55
CA PRO A 658 -31.75 -17.68 -11.12
C PRO A 658 -30.64 -18.55 -11.72
N ASP A 659 -30.84 -19.87 -11.74
CA ASP A 659 -29.89 -20.83 -12.31
C ASP A 659 -29.83 -20.76 -13.84
N THR A 660 -30.96 -20.43 -14.47
CA THR A 660 -31.08 -20.21 -15.92
C THR A 660 -31.61 -18.82 -16.20
N LEU A 661 -30.96 -18.11 -17.13
CA LEU A 661 -31.44 -16.84 -17.64
C LEU A 661 -32.51 -17.09 -18.70
N GLY A 662 -33.61 -16.33 -18.63
CA GLY A 662 -34.67 -16.40 -19.61
C GLY A 662 -35.33 -15.05 -19.75
N TRP A 663 -35.61 -14.66 -20.98
CA TRP A 663 -36.38 -13.46 -21.25
C TRP A 663 -37.84 -13.70 -20.86
N THR A 664 -38.35 -12.93 -19.89
CA THR A 664 -39.75 -13.00 -19.43
C THR A 664 -40.39 -11.62 -19.39
N SER A 665 -41.71 -11.56 -19.56
CA SER A 665 -42.50 -10.35 -19.33
C SER A 665 -43.11 -10.37 -17.92
N PRO A 666 -43.09 -9.25 -17.18
CA PRO A 666 -42.51 -7.96 -17.55
C PRO A 666 -40.97 -7.95 -17.46
N LEU A 667 -40.33 -7.14 -18.31
CA LEU A 667 -38.89 -6.88 -18.27
C LEU A 667 -38.61 -5.60 -17.50
N VAL A 668 -37.71 -5.64 -16.52
CA VAL A 668 -37.22 -4.44 -15.83
C VAL A 668 -35.85 -4.05 -16.35
N VAL A 669 -35.73 -2.84 -16.89
CA VAL A 669 -34.48 -2.27 -17.42
C VAL A 669 -33.99 -1.17 -16.48
N LEU A 670 -32.81 -1.38 -15.91
CA LEU A 670 -32.25 -0.53 -14.87
C LEU A 670 -31.06 0.28 -15.40
N ASP A 671 -31.00 1.57 -15.10
CA ASP A 671 -29.68 2.22 -15.04
C ASP A 671 -28.86 1.61 -13.90
N ILE A 672 -27.54 1.71 -14.01
CA ILE A 672 -26.61 1.26 -12.98
C ILE A 672 -26.31 2.40 -12.01
N ASP A 673 -25.67 3.46 -12.48
CA ASP A 673 -25.24 4.56 -11.63
C ASP A 673 -26.46 5.39 -11.18
N GLY A 674 -26.52 5.74 -9.90
CA GLY A 674 -27.66 6.47 -9.33
C GLY A 674 -28.87 5.58 -9.00
N VAL A 675 -29.06 4.46 -9.71
CA VAL A 675 -30.18 3.52 -9.46
C VAL A 675 -29.72 2.30 -8.67
N LEU A 676 -28.91 1.43 -9.27
CA LEU A 676 -28.39 0.21 -8.63
C LEU A 676 -27.18 0.51 -7.74
N ASP A 677 -26.30 1.42 -8.19
CA ASP A 677 -25.02 1.71 -7.57
C ASP A 677 -24.84 3.18 -7.20
N LYS A 678 -24.04 3.41 -6.16
CA LYS A 678 -23.50 4.73 -5.84
C LYS A 678 -22.09 4.60 -5.25
N GLN A 679 -21.37 5.71 -5.15
CA GLN A 679 -20.04 5.77 -4.53
C GLN A 679 -20.14 5.61 -3.00
N ILE A 680 -20.19 4.37 -2.50
CA ILE A 680 -20.29 4.08 -1.05
C ILE A 680 -18.92 4.05 -0.39
N PHE A 681 -17.99 3.27 -0.98
CA PHE A 681 -16.68 3.00 -0.41
C PHE A 681 -15.57 3.82 -1.08
N GLY A 682 -15.93 4.75 -1.98
CA GLY A 682 -15.01 5.40 -2.92
C GLY A 682 -14.86 4.66 -4.24
N PHE A 683 -15.66 3.63 -4.45
CA PHE A 683 -15.95 2.97 -5.72
C PHE A 683 -17.47 2.62 -5.73
N PRO A 684 -18.07 2.36 -6.92
CA PRO A 684 -19.47 1.98 -7.04
C PRO A 684 -19.80 0.70 -6.27
N SER A 685 -20.92 0.74 -5.56
CA SER A 685 -21.50 -0.41 -4.87
C SER A 685 -23.00 -0.20 -4.70
N THR A 686 -23.75 -1.29 -4.76
CA THR A 686 -25.13 -1.31 -4.30
C THR A 686 -25.19 -1.31 -2.77
N THR A 687 -26.38 -1.16 -2.19
CA THR A 687 -26.62 -1.22 -0.73
C THR A 687 -27.46 -2.46 -0.37
N ALA A 688 -27.78 -2.66 0.91
CA ALA A 688 -28.67 -3.74 1.31
C ALA A 688 -30.07 -3.58 0.69
N ALA A 689 -30.56 -2.34 0.54
CA ALA A 689 -31.80 -2.05 -0.17
C ALA A 689 -31.74 -2.45 -1.65
N GLY A 690 -30.60 -2.24 -2.31
CA GLY A 690 -30.43 -2.65 -3.71
C GLY A 690 -30.38 -4.17 -3.87
N VAL A 691 -29.65 -4.88 -2.99
CA VAL A 691 -29.67 -6.36 -2.94
C VAL A 691 -31.09 -6.87 -2.73
N ARG A 692 -31.83 -6.30 -1.75
CA ARG A 692 -33.23 -6.67 -1.49
C ARG A 692 -34.13 -6.40 -2.70
N ALA A 693 -33.93 -5.29 -3.40
CA ALA A 693 -34.72 -4.96 -4.59
C ALA A 693 -34.53 -6.02 -5.70
N LEU A 694 -33.29 -6.39 -5.99
CA LEU A 694 -32.98 -7.42 -6.97
C LEU A 694 -33.48 -8.81 -6.53
N SER A 695 -33.33 -9.15 -5.25
CA SER A 695 -33.88 -10.41 -4.70
C SER A 695 -35.39 -10.49 -4.83
N LEU A 696 -36.11 -9.39 -4.61
CA LEU A 696 -37.56 -9.35 -4.78
C LEU A 696 -37.96 -9.60 -6.24
N LEU A 697 -37.29 -8.95 -7.20
CA LEU A 697 -37.56 -9.15 -8.62
C LEU A 697 -37.28 -10.59 -9.05
N HIS A 698 -36.13 -11.16 -8.63
CA HIS A 698 -35.79 -12.56 -8.89
C HIS A 698 -36.76 -13.55 -8.25
N GLY A 699 -37.15 -13.33 -6.99
CA GLY A 699 -38.12 -14.19 -6.29
C GLY A 699 -39.52 -14.22 -6.92
N HIS A 700 -39.79 -13.26 -7.81
CA HIS A 700 -41.01 -13.14 -8.59
C HIS A 700 -40.80 -13.44 -10.09
N ALA A 701 -39.66 -14.02 -10.47
CA ALA A 701 -39.33 -14.40 -11.85
C ALA A 701 -39.40 -13.24 -12.87
N VAL A 702 -39.15 -12.02 -12.41
CA VAL A 702 -39.08 -10.82 -13.26
C VAL A 702 -37.71 -10.76 -13.92
N ALA A 703 -37.67 -10.82 -15.25
CA ALA A 703 -36.44 -10.64 -16.00
C ALA A 703 -35.91 -9.20 -15.82
N MET A 704 -34.59 -9.08 -15.72
CA MET A 704 -33.91 -7.80 -15.54
C MET A 704 -32.82 -7.61 -16.57
N ALA A 705 -32.70 -6.40 -17.11
CA ALA A 705 -31.61 -5.96 -17.99
C ALA A 705 -31.06 -4.61 -17.49
N VAL A 706 -29.90 -4.20 -18.00
CA VAL A 706 -29.29 -2.89 -17.66
C VAL A 706 -29.21 -1.97 -18.86
N ASN A 707 -29.28 -0.65 -18.64
CA ASN A 707 -29.09 0.37 -19.67
C ASN A 707 -28.27 1.53 -19.12
N THR A 708 -26.97 1.52 -19.44
CA THR A 708 -25.97 2.30 -18.71
C THR A 708 -25.03 3.04 -19.63
N ALA A 709 -24.36 4.03 -19.05
CA ALA A 709 -23.29 4.77 -19.65
C ALA A 709 -21.92 4.09 -19.54
N ARG A 710 -21.83 2.96 -18.81
CA ARG A 710 -20.62 2.16 -18.60
C ARG A 710 -20.23 1.35 -19.84
N THR A 711 -19.02 0.79 -19.80
CA THR A 711 -18.47 -0.02 -20.90
C THR A 711 -19.27 -1.31 -21.09
N LEU A 712 -19.16 -1.89 -22.28
CA LEU A 712 -19.81 -3.17 -22.56
C LEU A 712 -19.25 -4.33 -21.71
N SER A 713 -17.95 -4.29 -21.37
CA SER A 713 -17.35 -5.27 -20.47
C SER A 713 -17.94 -5.19 -19.06
N GLU A 714 -18.17 -3.99 -18.54
CA GLU A 714 -18.87 -3.81 -17.27
C GLU A 714 -20.32 -4.31 -17.32
N VAL A 715 -21.05 -4.06 -18.42
CA VAL A 715 -22.41 -4.61 -18.60
C VAL A 715 -22.37 -6.14 -18.52
N LYS A 716 -21.44 -6.80 -19.23
CA LYS A 716 -21.27 -8.26 -19.18
C LYS A 716 -21.01 -8.75 -17.75
N GLU A 717 -20.14 -8.08 -17.01
CA GLU A 717 -19.83 -8.39 -15.61
C GLU A 717 -21.03 -8.22 -14.67
N TYR A 718 -21.80 -7.14 -14.82
CA TYR A 718 -23.00 -6.91 -14.01
C TYR A 718 -24.09 -7.92 -14.30
N CYS A 719 -24.33 -8.24 -15.58
CA CYS A 719 -25.28 -9.28 -15.96
C CYS A 719 -24.89 -10.63 -15.38
N ALA A 720 -23.62 -11.01 -15.46
CA ALA A 720 -23.12 -12.24 -14.85
C ALA A 720 -23.26 -12.21 -13.31
N ALA A 721 -22.88 -11.11 -12.66
CA ALA A 721 -22.91 -10.98 -11.20
C ALA A 721 -24.33 -11.07 -10.64
N TYR A 722 -25.28 -10.34 -11.24
CA TYR A 722 -26.64 -10.18 -10.72
C TYR A 722 -27.68 -11.06 -11.40
N GLY A 723 -27.34 -11.76 -12.49
CA GLY A 723 -28.27 -12.60 -13.24
C GLY A 723 -29.21 -11.80 -14.14
N PHE A 724 -28.67 -10.86 -14.91
CA PHE A 724 -29.46 -10.07 -15.88
C PHE A 724 -29.43 -10.73 -17.26
N VAL A 725 -30.51 -10.59 -18.01
CA VAL A 725 -30.71 -11.22 -19.33
C VAL A 725 -29.96 -10.50 -20.47
N GLY A 726 -29.42 -9.32 -20.21
CA GLY A 726 -28.67 -8.54 -21.19
C GLY A 726 -28.55 -7.09 -20.78
N GLY A 727 -28.02 -6.27 -21.68
CA GLY A 727 -27.96 -4.83 -21.43
C GLY A 727 -27.51 -3.98 -22.59
N VAL A 728 -27.65 -2.69 -22.38
CA VAL A 728 -27.25 -1.59 -23.26
C VAL A 728 -26.07 -0.87 -22.62
N ALA A 729 -25.00 -0.67 -23.38
CA ALA A 729 -23.75 -0.06 -22.94
C ALA A 729 -23.48 1.28 -23.63
N GLU A 730 -22.56 2.06 -23.03
CA GLU A 730 -21.97 3.26 -23.62
C GLU A 730 -23.02 4.26 -24.16
N TYR A 731 -24.06 4.55 -23.38
CA TYR A 731 -25.17 5.45 -23.75
C TYR A 731 -25.99 4.99 -24.96
N GLY A 732 -26.17 3.68 -25.13
CA GLY A 732 -26.94 3.15 -26.27
C GLY A 732 -26.11 2.90 -27.51
N ALA A 733 -24.78 2.85 -27.38
CA ALA A 733 -23.88 2.62 -28.49
C ALA A 733 -23.72 1.12 -28.83
N ALA A 734 -23.92 0.23 -27.87
CA ALA A 734 -23.89 -1.22 -28.08
C ALA A 734 -24.91 -1.93 -27.19
N VAL A 735 -25.40 -3.09 -27.65
CA VAL A 735 -26.33 -3.95 -26.92
C VAL A 735 -25.80 -5.38 -26.89
N TRP A 736 -26.07 -6.10 -25.81
CA TRP A 736 -25.71 -7.50 -25.65
C TRP A 736 -26.83 -8.29 -24.98
N ASP A 737 -27.18 -9.41 -25.60
CA ASP A 737 -28.12 -10.40 -25.09
C ASP A 737 -27.31 -11.52 -24.41
N ALA A 738 -27.43 -11.62 -23.09
CA ALA A 738 -26.70 -12.60 -22.29
C ALA A 738 -27.27 -14.02 -22.42
N VAL A 739 -28.51 -14.16 -22.91
CA VAL A 739 -29.18 -15.47 -23.08
C VAL A 739 -28.70 -16.15 -24.36
N SER A 740 -28.62 -15.40 -25.47
CA SER A 740 -28.15 -15.93 -26.76
C SER A 740 -26.68 -15.63 -27.08
N ASP A 741 -25.98 -14.92 -26.19
CA ASP A 741 -24.61 -14.42 -26.34
C ASP A 741 -24.39 -13.65 -27.66
N ARG A 742 -25.33 -12.77 -28.00
CA ARG A 742 -25.27 -11.93 -29.20
C ARG A 742 -25.00 -10.48 -28.85
N GLU A 743 -24.11 -9.84 -29.60
CA GLU A 743 -23.75 -8.43 -29.48
C GLU A 743 -24.12 -7.68 -30.76
N ARG A 744 -24.60 -6.44 -30.63
CA ARG A 744 -24.87 -5.55 -31.77
C ARG A 744 -24.39 -4.13 -31.46
N VAL A 745 -23.56 -3.59 -32.35
CA VAL A 745 -23.08 -2.20 -32.31
C VAL A 745 -24.07 -1.31 -33.06
N LEU A 746 -24.38 -0.15 -32.48
CA LEU A 746 -25.37 0.80 -33.00
C LEU A 746 -24.76 2.10 -33.52
N VAL A 747 -23.47 2.34 -33.26
CA VAL A 747 -22.74 3.50 -33.78
C VAL A 747 -22.32 3.23 -35.23
N GLY A 748 -22.58 4.19 -36.11
CA GLY A 748 -22.22 4.17 -37.51
C GLY A 748 -20.72 4.39 -37.76
N PRO A 749 -20.22 3.98 -38.95
CA PRO A 749 -18.79 4.01 -39.26
C PRO A 749 -18.22 5.43 -39.27
N GLU A 750 -18.97 6.44 -39.72
CA GLU A 750 -18.51 7.83 -39.73
C GLU A 750 -18.34 8.40 -38.32
N ALA A 751 -19.28 8.11 -37.41
CA ALA A 751 -19.17 8.53 -36.01
C ALA A 751 -18.00 7.82 -35.30
N LEU A 752 -17.75 6.54 -35.61
CA LEU A 752 -16.58 5.83 -35.12
C LEU A 752 -15.26 6.43 -35.62
N ALA A 753 -15.19 6.83 -36.89
CA ALA A 753 -14.02 7.52 -37.44
C ALA A 753 -13.77 8.84 -36.71
N GLN A 754 -14.82 9.67 -36.52
CA GLN A 754 -14.71 10.93 -35.76
C GLN A 754 -14.31 10.68 -34.29
N LEU A 755 -14.77 9.61 -33.65
CA LEU A 755 -14.34 9.24 -32.30
C LEU A 755 -12.85 8.91 -32.26
N GLY A 756 -12.31 8.26 -33.30
CA GLY A 756 -10.87 8.01 -33.46
C GLY A 756 -10.08 9.32 -33.53
N ASP A 757 -10.49 10.25 -34.40
CA ASP A 757 -9.82 11.55 -34.56
C ASP A 757 -9.83 12.38 -33.26
N VAL A 758 -10.97 12.39 -32.56
CA VAL A 758 -11.11 13.07 -31.27
C VAL A 758 -10.26 12.40 -30.18
N ARG A 759 -10.20 11.07 -30.14
CA ARG A 759 -9.35 10.31 -29.21
C ARG A 759 -7.89 10.71 -29.37
N ASP A 760 -7.39 10.70 -30.61
CA ASP A 760 -6.02 11.05 -30.93
C ASP A 760 -5.70 12.51 -30.59
N ALA A 761 -6.65 13.43 -30.84
CA ALA A 761 -6.48 14.83 -30.48
C ALA A 761 -6.43 15.04 -28.96
N LEU A 762 -7.32 14.41 -28.20
CA LEU A 762 -7.34 14.52 -26.74
C LEU A 762 -6.11 13.89 -26.09
N ALA A 763 -5.64 12.74 -26.60
CA ALA A 763 -4.44 12.06 -26.10
C ALA A 763 -3.16 12.91 -26.28
N ARG A 764 -3.15 13.85 -27.23
CA ARG A 764 -2.03 14.80 -27.43
C ARG A 764 -2.06 15.99 -26.48
N ILE A 765 -3.16 16.22 -25.75
CA ILE A 765 -3.26 17.34 -24.81
C ILE A 765 -2.59 16.95 -23.49
N PRO A 766 -1.52 17.63 -23.06
CA PRO A 766 -0.85 17.30 -21.81
C PRO A 766 -1.79 17.37 -20.61
N GLY A 767 -1.78 16.32 -19.78
CA GLY A 767 -2.62 16.23 -18.58
C GLY A 767 -4.06 15.77 -18.81
N VAL A 768 -4.48 15.58 -20.06
CA VAL A 768 -5.75 14.91 -20.39
C VAL A 768 -5.53 13.40 -20.47
N PHE A 769 -6.38 12.66 -19.79
CA PHE A 769 -6.35 11.21 -19.72
C PHE A 769 -7.63 10.63 -20.29
N LEU A 770 -7.51 9.47 -20.92
CA LEU A 770 -8.62 8.72 -21.49
C LEU A 770 -8.77 7.38 -20.76
N ASN A 771 -10.00 6.87 -20.71
CA ASN A 771 -10.23 5.47 -20.41
C ASN A 771 -10.36 4.67 -21.73
N ASP A 772 -9.36 3.83 -22.01
CA ASP A 772 -9.27 3.05 -23.24
C ASP A 772 -10.28 1.90 -23.33
N ASP A 773 -10.95 1.54 -22.21
CA ASP A 773 -11.95 0.46 -22.19
C ASP A 773 -13.23 0.84 -22.94
N TYR A 774 -13.47 2.13 -23.18
CA TYR A 774 -14.59 2.63 -23.97
C TYR A 774 -14.29 2.53 -25.47
N ARG A 775 -15.09 1.73 -26.18
CA ARG A 775 -14.87 1.41 -27.60
C ARG A 775 -15.77 2.23 -28.53
N TYR A 776 -16.99 2.55 -28.09
CA TYR A 776 -18.02 3.18 -28.91
C TYR A 776 -18.38 4.59 -28.43
N SER A 777 -17.65 5.07 -27.42
CA SER A 777 -17.69 6.42 -26.85
C SER A 777 -16.30 6.75 -26.27
N LEU A 778 -16.09 7.97 -25.79
CA LEU A 778 -14.85 8.36 -25.10
C LEU A 778 -15.16 8.85 -23.68
N ARG A 779 -14.28 8.52 -22.73
CA ARG A 779 -14.23 9.15 -21.41
C ARG A 779 -12.91 9.87 -21.23
N ALA A 780 -12.99 11.19 -21.11
CA ALA A 780 -11.84 12.06 -20.93
C ALA A 780 -11.90 12.80 -19.59
N TYR A 781 -10.79 12.90 -18.90
CA TYR A 781 -10.69 13.58 -17.60
C TYR A 781 -9.29 14.12 -17.34
N VAL A 782 -9.17 15.01 -16.38
CA VAL A 782 -7.89 15.47 -15.82
C VAL A 782 -7.83 15.12 -14.34
N TYR A 783 -6.62 15.00 -13.77
CA TYR A 783 -6.45 14.75 -12.34
C TYR A 783 -6.22 16.06 -11.59
N GLU A 784 -7.11 16.36 -10.65
CA GLU A 784 -6.99 17.50 -9.74
C GLU A 784 -7.23 17.06 -8.30
N HIS A 785 -6.33 17.45 -7.39
CA HIS A 785 -6.41 17.18 -5.95
C HIS A 785 -6.67 15.70 -5.60
N GLY A 786 -6.14 14.76 -6.41
CA GLY A 786 -6.29 13.31 -6.22
C GLY A 786 -7.64 12.75 -6.65
N THR A 787 -8.39 13.49 -7.47
CA THR A 787 -9.66 13.07 -8.07
C THR A 787 -9.67 13.37 -9.56
N THR A 788 -10.49 12.65 -10.33
CA THR A 788 -10.73 12.98 -11.74
C THR A 788 -11.78 14.09 -11.84
N VAL A 789 -11.58 15.03 -12.76
CA VAL A 789 -12.52 16.10 -13.06
C VAL A 789 -12.72 16.20 -14.58
N PRO A 790 -13.88 16.69 -15.05
CA PRO A 790 -14.18 16.81 -16.49
C PRO A 790 -13.18 17.73 -17.20
N VAL A 791 -12.93 17.44 -18.49
CA VAL A 791 -12.20 18.35 -19.38
C VAL A 791 -13.01 19.64 -19.56
N PRO A 792 -12.38 20.83 -19.53
CA PRO A 792 -13.09 22.10 -19.71
C PRO A 792 -13.93 22.14 -20.99
N THR A 793 -15.16 22.67 -20.87
CA THR A 793 -16.15 22.75 -21.97
C THR A 793 -15.61 23.49 -23.19
N THR A 794 -14.80 24.53 -22.96
CA THR A 794 -14.15 25.33 -24.01
C THR A 794 -13.16 24.51 -24.82
N THR A 795 -12.31 23.73 -24.14
CA THR A 795 -11.36 22.80 -24.77
C THR A 795 -12.11 21.77 -25.61
N MET A 796 -13.15 21.14 -25.06
CA MET A 796 -13.94 20.14 -25.78
C MET A 796 -14.64 20.70 -27.02
N ARG A 797 -15.28 21.87 -26.90
CA ARG A 797 -15.90 22.55 -28.04
C ARG A 797 -14.88 22.90 -29.11
N SER A 798 -13.70 23.37 -28.71
CA SER A 798 -12.60 23.66 -29.65
C SER A 798 -12.15 22.41 -30.40
N VAL A 799 -11.92 21.29 -29.70
CA VAL A 799 -11.48 20.03 -30.32
C VAL A 799 -12.51 19.53 -31.35
N LEU A 800 -13.80 19.46 -30.96
CA LEU A 800 -14.85 18.98 -31.87
C LEU A 800 -15.02 19.90 -33.09
N THR A 801 -14.94 21.22 -32.90
CA THR A 801 -15.09 22.18 -34.00
C THR A 801 -13.91 22.12 -34.96
N THR A 802 -12.68 22.08 -34.45
CA THR A 802 -11.46 22.02 -35.26
C THR A 802 -11.39 20.75 -36.11
N LEU A 803 -11.85 19.62 -35.57
CA LEU A 803 -11.87 18.34 -36.28
C LEU A 803 -13.10 18.15 -37.18
N GLY A 804 -14.07 19.07 -37.16
CA GLY A 804 -15.33 18.91 -37.90
C GLY A 804 -16.15 17.70 -37.42
N ALA A 805 -16.07 17.35 -36.14
CA ALA A 805 -16.74 16.19 -35.55
C ALA A 805 -18.24 16.44 -35.28
N ASP A 806 -19.00 16.70 -36.35
CA ASP A 806 -20.41 17.07 -36.34
C ASP A 806 -21.36 15.95 -35.87
N ARG A 807 -20.96 14.68 -36.04
CA ARG A 807 -21.73 13.51 -35.59
C ARG A 807 -21.60 13.23 -34.10
N LEU A 808 -20.72 13.93 -33.40
CA LEU A 808 -20.45 13.75 -31.98
C LEU A 808 -21.05 14.87 -31.13
N THR A 809 -21.38 14.51 -29.89
CA THR A 809 -21.72 15.45 -28.82
C THR A 809 -20.97 15.05 -27.55
N PHE A 810 -20.98 15.91 -26.54
CA PHE A 810 -20.37 15.58 -25.26
C PHE A 810 -21.27 15.95 -24.08
N HIS A 811 -21.11 15.18 -23.00
CA HIS A 811 -21.80 15.36 -21.73
C HIS A 811 -20.76 15.49 -20.61
N GLN A 812 -20.94 16.47 -19.72
CA GLN A 812 -20.07 16.61 -18.55
C GLN A 812 -20.71 15.92 -17.35
N THR A 813 -19.93 15.06 -16.71
CA THR A 813 -20.24 14.52 -15.39
C THR A 813 -19.40 15.25 -14.33
N PHE A 814 -19.59 14.92 -13.06
CA PHE A 814 -18.77 15.48 -11.97
C PHE A 814 -17.33 14.97 -11.97
N VAL A 815 -17.03 13.90 -12.72
CA VAL A 815 -15.75 13.18 -12.66
C VAL A 815 -15.05 13.05 -14.02
N ASP A 816 -15.78 13.23 -15.12
CA ASP A 816 -15.27 13.08 -16.48
C ASP A 816 -16.12 13.82 -17.54
N THR A 817 -15.65 13.83 -18.77
CA THR A 817 -16.39 14.23 -19.97
C THR A 817 -16.59 13.02 -20.87
N ALA A 818 -17.85 12.74 -21.20
CA ALA A 818 -18.23 11.70 -22.15
C ALA A 818 -18.38 12.28 -23.55
N VAL A 819 -17.76 11.69 -24.56
CA VAL A 819 -18.02 12.00 -25.97
C VAL A 819 -18.80 10.83 -26.57
N VAL A 820 -19.96 11.11 -27.17
CA VAL A 820 -20.90 10.10 -27.66
C VAL A 820 -21.39 10.47 -29.07
N ALA A 821 -21.81 9.46 -29.82
CA ALA A 821 -22.45 9.67 -31.12
C ALA A 821 -23.85 10.27 -30.94
N ARG A 822 -24.22 11.24 -31.78
CA ARG A 822 -25.55 11.89 -31.74
C ARG A 822 -26.70 10.96 -32.13
N GLU A 823 -26.39 9.89 -32.86
CA GLU A 823 -27.37 8.94 -33.37
C GLU A 823 -27.73 7.82 -32.38
N THR A 824 -27.06 7.78 -31.22
CA THR A 824 -27.32 6.81 -30.16
C THR A 824 -27.85 7.50 -28.91
N ASP A 825 -28.78 6.83 -28.24
CA ASP A 825 -29.29 7.22 -26.93
C ASP A 825 -29.81 5.97 -26.19
N LYS A 826 -30.06 6.08 -24.88
CA LYS A 826 -30.55 4.95 -24.07
C LYS A 826 -31.89 4.39 -24.57
N GLY A 827 -32.75 5.19 -25.20
CA GLY A 827 -34.04 4.74 -25.75
C GLY A 827 -33.88 3.93 -27.03
N ARG A 828 -33.03 4.37 -27.95
CA ARG A 828 -32.65 3.62 -29.16
C ARG A 828 -31.95 2.31 -28.79
N GLY A 829 -31.03 2.36 -27.83
CA GLY A 829 -30.37 1.18 -27.29
C GLY A 829 -31.35 0.18 -26.68
N LEU A 830 -32.34 0.63 -25.91
CA LEU A 830 -33.39 -0.25 -25.37
C LEU A 830 -34.19 -0.94 -26.48
N ARG A 831 -34.65 -0.19 -27.49
CA ARG A 831 -35.39 -0.79 -28.62
C ARG A 831 -34.56 -1.82 -29.38
N ALA A 832 -33.28 -1.53 -29.60
CA ALA A 832 -32.37 -2.46 -30.26
C ALA A 832 -32.10 -3.73 -29.44
N LEU A 833 -32.02 -3.62 -28.10
CA LEU A 833 -31.89 -4.78 -27.21
C LEU A 833 -33.16 -5.67 -27.29
N LEU A 834 -34.34 -5.06 -27.25
CA LEU A 834 -35.61 -5.78 -27.38
C LEU A 834 -35.75 -6.47 -28.75
N GLU A 835 -35.38 -5.77 -29.83
CA GLU A 835 -35.34 -6.33 -31.18
C GLU A 835 -34.37 -7.51 -31.26
N LEU A 836 -33.16 -7.37 -30.69
CA LEU A 836 -32.15 -8.43 -30.66
C LEU A 836 -32.68 -9.66 -29.91
N ALA A 837 -33.37 -9.45 -28.79
CA ALA A 837 -33.96 -10.51 -27.98
C ALA A 837 -35.27 -11.09 -28.56
N GLY A 838 -35.88 -10.45 -29.56
CA GLY A 838 -37.20 -10.84 -30.09
C GLY A 838 -38.36 -10.56 -29.12
N HIS A 839 -38.22 -9.56 -28.24
CA HIS A 839 -39.22 -9.19 -27.23
C HIS A 839 -40.01 -7.93 -27.60
N ALA A 840 -41.29 -7.89 -27.22
CA ALA A 840 -42.17 -6.74 -27.45
C ALA A 840 -41.96 -5.62 -26.39
N PRO A 841 -42.07 -4.32 -26.76
CA PRO A 841 -41.84 -3.20 -25.84
C PRO A 841 -42.89 -3.01 -24.74
N ASP A 842 -44.13 -3.47 -24.98
CA ASP A 842 -45.32 -3.07 -24.21
C ASP A 842 -45.28 -3.53 -22.73
N ASP A 843 -44.50 -4.58 -22.43
CA ASP A 843 -44.30 -5.11 -21.07
C ASP A 843 -42.93 -4.71 -20.45
N THR A 844 -42.34 -3.60 -20.91
CA THR A 844 -41.04 -3.11 -20.42
C THR A 844 -41.20 -2.02 -19.37
N ILE A 845 -40.41 -2.10 -18.30
CA ILE A 845 -40.35 -1.15 -17.20
C ILE A 845 -38.95 -0.54 -17.13
N ALA A 846 -38.85 0.78 -17.24
CA ALA A 846 -37.58 1.49 -17.11
C ALA A 846 -37.38 2.09 -15.72
N VAL A 847 -36.15 2.02 -15.18
CA VAL A 847 -35.77 2.72 -13.95
C VAL A 847 -34.49 3.53 -14.16
N GLY A 848 -34.55 4.84 -13.96
CA GLY A 848 -33.44 5.78 -14.21
C GLY A 848 -33.44 6.96 -13.25
N ASP A 849 -32.36 7.74 -13.19
CA ASP A 849 -32.17 8.85 -12.24
C ASP A 849 -31.75 10.19 -12.91
N SER A 850 -31.52 10.20 -14.22
CA SER A 850 -30.90 11.34 -14.91
C SER A 850 -31.66 11.78 -16.16
N GLU A 851 -31.23 12.89 -16.76
CA GLU A 851 -31.76 13.37 -18.04
C GLU A 851 -31.49 12.39 -19.19
N ALA A 852 -30.37 11.67 -19.14
CA ALA A 852 -30.01 10.67 -20.13
C ALA A 852 -30.99 9.47 -20.17
N ASP A 853 -31.81 9.30 -19.13
CA ASP A 853 -32.81 8.23 -19.03
C ASP A 853 -34.17 8.62 -19.63
N LEU A 854 -34.41 9.89 -19.96
CA LEU A 854 -35.68 10.33 -20.54
C LEU A 854 -36.01 9.61 -21.86
N PRO A 855 -35.06 9.39 -22.80
CA PRO A 855 -35.31 8.58 -23.99
C PRO A 855 -35.66 7.13 -23.66
N MET A 856 -35.10 6.57 -22.58
CA MET A 856 -35.44 5.21 -22.11
C MET A 856 -36.86 5.16 -21.54
N PHE A 857 -37.28 6.18 -20.78
CA PHE A 857 -38.64 6.28 -20.25
C PHE A 857 -39.68 6.38 -21.37
N LEU A 858 -39.37 7.11 -22.45
CA LEU A 858 -40.21 7.19 -23.65
C LEU A 858 -40.35 5.87 -24.40
N ALA A 859 -39.37 4.97 -24.29
CA ALA A 859 -39.36 3.69 -24.99
C ALA A 859 -40.00 2.55 -24.19
N ALA A 860 -40.24 2.72 -22.89
CA ALA A 860 -40.79 1.70 -22.00
C ALA A 860 -42.29 1.93 -21.72
N GLY A 861 -43.05 0.85 -21.50
CA GLY A 861 -44.48 0.93 -21.16
C GLY A 861 -44.75 1.54 -19.78
N ARG A 862 -43.81 1.37 -18.83
CA ARG A 862 -43.84 2.04 -17.51
C ARG A 862 -42.46 2.55 -17.15
N SER A 863 -42.41 3.62 -16.35
CA SER A 863 -41.14 4.14 -15.85
C SER A 863 -41.22 4.55 -14.38
N PHE A 864 -40.12 4.32 -13.67
CA PHE A 864 -39.92 4.70 -12.27
C PHE A 864 -38.61 5.46 -12.12
N ALA A 865 -38.55 6.36 -11.14
CA ALA A 865 -37.32 7.07 -10.82
C ALA A 865 -37.11 7.12 -9.30
N PRO A 866 -35.90 6.85 -8.78
CA PRO A 866 -35.59 7.15 -7.39
C PRO A 866 -35.75 8.64 -7.08
N GLY A 867 -36.05 8.98 -5.83
CA GLY A 867 -36.38 10.33 -5.39
C GLY A 867 -35.27 11.39 -5.50
N HIS A 868 -34.08 11.06 -5.99
CA HIS A 868 -32.99 12.02 -6.22
C HIS A 868 -32.83 12.41 -7.70
N ILE A 869 -33.75 11.97 -8.56
CA ILE A 869 -33.73 12.30 -10.00
C ILE A 869 -33.60 13.82 -10.23
N GLY A 870 -32.64 14.20 -11.08
CA GLY A 870 -32.32 15.60 -11.35
C GLY A 870 -33.36 16.32 -12.22
N CYS A 871 -34.08 15.59 -13.07
CA CYS A 871 -34.99 16.10 -14.10
C CYS A 871 -36.48 15.81 -13.79
N ARG A 872 -36.91 16.02 -12.53
CA ARG A 872 -38.25 15.65 -12.03
C ARG A 872 -39.43 16.07 -12.92
N SER A 873 -39.42 17.31 -13.42
CA SER A 873 -40.52 17.86 -14.22
C SER A 873 -40.65 17.13 -15.55
N ALA A 874 -39.54 16.95 -16.26
CA ALA A 874 -39.51 16.23 -17.53
C ALA A 874 -39.91 14.75 -17.35
N ALA A 875 -39.38 14.09 -16.31
CA ALA A 875 -39.75 12.71 -16.02
C ALA A 875 -41.26 12.54 -15.76
N ARG A 876 -41.90 13.44 -15.01
CA ARG A 876 -43.34 13.39 -14.75
C ARG A 876 -44.19 13.59 -16.01
N LEU A 877 -43.76 14.46 -16.93
CA LEU A 877 -44.43 14.65 -18.21
C LEU A 877 -44.43 13.37 -19.06
N LEU A 878 -43.41 12.54 -18.91
CA LEU A 878 -43.32 11.21 -19.54
C LEU A 878 -44.07 10.11 -18.77
N GLY A 879 -44.86 10.45 -17.76
CA GLY A 879 -45.60 9.48 -16.94
C GLY A 879 -44.75 8.71 -15.92
N CYS A 880 -43.49 9.14 -15.68
CA CYS A 880 -42.60 8.46 -14.73
C CYS A 880 -43.07 8.62 -13.27
N ARG A 881 -43.19 7.49 -12.56
CA ARG A 881 -43.53 7.48 -11.13
C ARG A 881 -42.28 7.66 -10.27
N ILE A 882 -42.17 8.82 -9.61
CA ILE A 882 -41.03 9.13 -8.73
C ILE A 882 -41.24 8.51 -7.34
N MET A 883 -40.29 7.69 -6.91
CA MET A 883 -40.30 7.01 -5.61
C MET A 883 -39.85 7.96 -4.48
N PRO A 884 -40.35 7.78 -3.23
CA PRO A 884 -39.97 8.63 -2.10
C PRO A 884 -38.52 8.42 -1.64
N GLY A 885 -37.96 7.22 -1.83
CA GLY A 885 -36.57 6.91 -1.47
C GLY A 885 -35.57 7.35 -2.55
N ALA A 886 -34.42 7.86 -2.13
CA ALA A 886 -33.29 8.14 -3.04
C ALA A 886 -32.45 6.88 -3.31
N PHE A 887 -31.74 6.84 -4.44
CA PHE A 887 -30.86 5.76 -4.88
C PHE A 887 -31.50 4.36 -4.73
N GLN A 888 -30.77 3.41 -4.16
CA GLN A 888 -31.19 2.02 -3.98
C GLN A 888 -32.44 1.85 -3.09
N ARG A 889 -32.71 2.77 -2.17
CA ARG A 889 -33.97 2.77 -1.40
C ARG A 889 -35.17 3.11 -2.29
N GLY A 890 -34.95 3.98 -3.28
CA GLY A 890 -35.91 4.24 -4.34
C GLY A 890 -36.11 3.04 -5.25
N LEU A 891 -35.02 2.37 -5.64
CA LEU A 891 -35.09 1.12 -6.40
C LEU A 891 -35.88 0.03 -5.66
N LEU A 892 -35.68 -0.15 -4.36
CA LEU A 892 -36.45 -1.09 -3.55
C LEU A 892 -37.95 -0.75 -3.53
N ALA A 893 -38.30 0.54 -3.42
CA ALA A 893 -39.69 0.97 -3.49
C ALA A 893 -40.29 0.72 -4.89
N ALA A 894 -39.52 0.97 -5.96
CA ALA A 894 -39.93 0.66 -7.32
C ALA A 894 -40.15 -0.85 -7.51
N ALA A 895 -39.22 -1.70 -7.05
CA ALA A 895 -39.34 -3.15 -7.13
C ALA A 895 -40.61 -3.66 -6.42
N ARG A 896 -40.95 -3.12 -5.24
CA ARG A 896 -42.20 -3.43 -4.55
C ARG A 896 -43.42 -3.03 -5.38
N ALA A 897 -43.43 -1.83 -5.96
CA ALA A 897 -44.53 -1.37 -6.82
C ALA A 897 -44.67 -2.17 -8.12
N VAL A 898 -43.57 -2.72 -8.65
CA VAL A 898 -43.57 -3.60 -9.82
C VAL A 898 -44.22 -4.95 -9.50
N VAL A 899 -43.87 -5.53 -8.34
CA VAL A 899 -44.35 -6.86 -7.92
C VAL A 899 -45.78 -6.79 -7.33
N HIS A 900 -46.12 -5.69 -6.64
CA HIS A 900 -47.38 -5.51 -5.92
C HIS A 900 -47.93 -4.09 -6.16
N ALA A 901 -48.95 -3.97 -7.01
CA ALA A 901 -49.58 -2.69 -7.33
C ALA A 901 -50.19 -1.97 -6.09
N ASP A 902 -50.65 -2.74 -5.10
CA ASP A 902 -51.33 -2.26 -3.89
C ASP A 902 -50.43 -2.23 -2.63
N ASP A 903 -49.10 -2.33 -2.78
CA ASP A 903 -48.12 -2.35 -1.65
C ASP A 903 -48.32 -3.50 -0.62
N ARG A 904 -49.09 -4.54 -0.95
CA ARG A 904 -49.28 -5.73 -0.10
C ARG A 904 -48.05 -6.63 -0.15
N LEU A 905 -47.56 -7.12 0.99
CA LEU A 905 -46.45 -8.08 1.04
C LEU A 905 -46.96 -9.53 0.97
N CYS A 906 -46.51 -10.31 0.00
CA CYS A 906 -46.76 -11.75 -0.03
C CYS A 906 -45.73 -12.54 0.81
N VAL A 907 -45.98 -13.83 1.05
CA VAL A 907 -45.09 -14.72 1.83
C VAL A 907 -43.66 -14.74 1.27
N ARG A 908 -43.49 -14.67 -0.06
CA ARG A 908 -42.17 -14.63 -0.70
C ARG A 908 -41.41 -13.34 -0.37
N CYS A 909 -42.11 -12.20 -0.42
CA CYS A 909 -41.54 -10.91 -0.03
C CYS A 909 -41.10 -10.91 1.44
N GLN A 910 -41.94 -11.44 2.34
CA GLN A 910 -41.60 -11.57 3.76
C GLN A 910 -40.38 -12.46 3.98
N GLY A 911 -40.28 -13.59 3.27
CA GLY A 911 -39.14 -14.49 3.36
C GLY A 911 -37.82 -13.84 2.90
N ILE A 912 -37.85 -13.01 1.85
CA ILE A 912 -36.67 -12.28 1.36
C ILE A 912 -36.26 -11.17 2.34
N GLU A 913 -37.23 -10.43 2.89
CA GLU A 913 -36.95 -9.36 3.85
C GLU A 913 -36.48 -9.88 5.21
N ALA A 914 -36.90 -11.09 5.60
CA ALA A 914 -36.49 -11.76 6.83
C ALA A 914 -35.10 -12.40 6.75
N ARG A 915 -34.45 -12.46 5.56
CA ARG A 915 -33.10 -13.02 5.43
C ARG A 915 -32.09 -12.22 6.26
N GLN A 916 -31.43 -12.91 7.17
CA GLN A 916 -30.32 -12.38 7.95
C GLN A 916 -29.01 -12.83 7.32
N TYR A 917 -28.02 -11.93 7.32
CA TYR A 917 -26.68 -12.21 6.86
C TYR A 917 -25.69 -11.80 7.95
N ASP A 918 -24.98 -12.77 8.51
CA ASP A 918 -24.01 -12.57 9.57
C ASP A 918 -22.60 -12.30 8.99
N ASP A 919 -22.47 -11.19 8.25
CA ASP A 919 -21.19 -10.73 7.68
C ASP A 919 -20.97 -9.23 7.93
N LEU A 920 -19.70 -8.85 8.16
CA LEU A 920 -19.25 -7.48 8.32
C LEU A 920 -19.65 -6.63 7.12
N PHE A 921 -19.47 -7.16 5.90
CA PHE A 921 -19.78 -6.40 4.69
C PHE A 921 -21.28 -6.10 4.58
N TRP A 922 -22.14 -7.08 4.87
CA TRP A 922 -23.60 -6.88 4.89
C TRP A 922 -24.01 -5.78 5.89
N THR A 923 -23.47 -5.81 7.11
CA THR A 923 -23.74 -4.78 8.12
C THR A 923 -23.39 -3.37 7.61
N LEU A 924 -22.32 -3.25 6.82
CA LEU A 924 -21.91 -1.97 6.21
C LEU A 924 -22.86 -1.56 5.07
N LEU A 925 -23.34 -2.51 4.27
CA LEU A 925 -24.36 -2.25 3.24
C LEU A 925 -25.68 -1.74 3.86
N GLU A 926 -26.13 -2.31 4.97
CA GLU A 926 -27.30 -1.82 5.72
C GLU A 926 -27.05 -0.44 6.33
N THR A 927 -25.83 -0.21 6.82
CA THR A 927 -25.44 1.09 7.33
C THR A 927 -25.50 2.17 6.24
N ALA A 928 -25.17 1.82 4.99
CA ALA A 928 -25.22 2.74 3.85
C ALA A 928 -26.65 3.16 3.44
N ASP A 929 -27.69 2.45 3.90
CA ASP A 929 -29.10 2.81 3.72
C ASP A 929 -29.65 3.72 4.83
N ALA A 930 -28.98 3.76 5.98
CA ALA A 930 -29.42 4.53 7.13
C ALA A 930 -29.31 6.06 6.90
N THR A 931 -30.21 6.81 7.54
CA THR A 931 -30.19 8.27 7.49
C THR A 931 -28.92 8.84 8.13
N SER A 932 -28.48 10.02 7.69
CA SER A 932 -27.27 10.67 8.21
C SER A 932 -27.31 10.91 9.72
N LEU A 933 -28.47 11.28 10.27
CA LEU A 933 -28.67 11.46 11.71
C LEU A 933 -28.50 10.15 12.49
N SER A 934 -29.13 9.06 12.00
CA SER A 934 -29.01 7.73 12.63
C SER A 934 -27.57 7.24 12.64
N ARG A 935 -26.84 7.41 11.52
CA ARG A 935 -25.41 7.06 11.43
C ARG A 935 -24.56 7.86 12.42
N LEU A 936 -24.80 9.16 12.54
CA LEU A 936 -24.06 10.02 13.47
C LEU A 936 -24.28 9.62 14.92
N LEU A 937 -25.54 9.39 15.34
CA LEU A 937 -25.86 8.98 16.71
C LEU A 937 -25.23 7.63 17.06
N ARG A 938 -25.36 6.64 16.16
CA ARG A 938 -24.73 5.32 16.33
C ARG A 938 -23.19 5.42 16.36
N ALA A 939 -22.59 6.36 15.63
CA ALA A 939 -21.14 6.60 15.65
C ALA A 939 -20.66 7.29 16.93
N GLY A 940 -21.38 8.31 17.41
CA GLY A 940 -21.04 9.06 18.62
C GLY A 940 -21.17 8.24 19.91
N LEU A 941 -22.08 7.27 19.94
CA LEU A 941 -22.27 6.34 21.08
C LEU A 941 -21.29 5.15 21.08
N ASP A 942 -20.34 5.08 20.14
CA ASP A 942 -19.36 4.00 20.12
C ASP A 942 -18.32 4.17 21.25
N PRO A 943 -18.14 3.21 22.16
CA PRO A 943 -17.10 3.30 23.18
C PRO A 943 -15.68 3.33 22.59
N LEU A 944 -15.48 2.87 21.34
CA LEU A 944 -14.18 2.93 20.65
C LEU A 944 -13.94 4.27 19.93
N ALA A 945 -14.92 5.18 19.89
CA ALA A 945 -14.81 6.48 19.22
C ALA A 945 -13.64 7.33 19.76
N VAL A 946 -13.27 7.16 21.03
CA VAL A 946 -12.15 7.90 21.66
C VAL A 946 -10.81 7.61 20.96
N GLN A 947 -10.66 6.45 20.33
CA GLN A 947 -9.43 6.10 19.60
C GLN A 947 -9.23 6.95 18.34
N ALA A 948 -10.30 7.51 17.76
CA ALA A 948 -10.19 8.43 16.61
C ALA A 948 -9.43 9.72 16.94
N PHE A 949 -9.26 10.04 18.23
CA PHE A 949 -8.56 11.24 18.70
C PHE A 949 -7.14 10.96 19.20
N ALA A 950 -6.64 9.72 19.08
CA ALA A 950 -5.28 9.37 19.47
C ALA A 950 -4.25 9.87 18.42
N ARG A 951 -3.09 10.37 18.89
CA ARG A 951 -1.94 10.86 18.11
C ARG A 951 -0.69 10.00 18.26
#